data_AF-A0A3R8W9L9-F1
#
_entry.id   AF-A0A3R8W9L9-F1
#
_cell.length_a   1.000
_cell.length_b   1.000
_cell.length_c   1.000
_cell.angle_alpha   90.00
_cell.angle_beta   90.00
_cell.angle_gamma   90.00
#
_symmetry.space_group_name_H-M   'P 1'
#
loop_
_entity.id
_entity.type
_entity.pdbx_description
1 polymer ?
#
loop_
_entity_poly.entity_id
_entity_poly.type
_entity_poly.pdbx_seq_one_letter_code
_entity_poly.pdbx_strand_id
1 'polypeptide(L)'
;MSTLKRVFGFDQLRPGQETVISAVLAGRSAAAIFPTGSGKSLCYQLPALHLPHLTLVISPLLALMQDQLAFLHAHGIAAASIDSAQSREQAAEVMNRARSGELKILMISVERLKNERFRNFIAQVPISLLVVDEAHCISEWGHNFRPDYLKLPDYQRQFGIKQVLLLTATATPKVIADMREKFAIAEADVVTTGFYRPNLNLLVEPVPGGAKQQRLQQWLAPRRGQASIVYVTQQKTAEQVAEHLARDGLAVSAYHAGMAHDVRESIQRRFMAGELECIVATIAFGMGIDKRDIRNVVHFDLPKSVENYSQEIGRAGRDGQSSDCLVLASRDGLSVLENFVFGDTPELSGIRAVLDDLRAVGTGGQWELMLGQLSELSNIRVLPLKTLLVQLELRGIIAPRYAYFAEYRFKLLLEDDVLLAKFEGERRQFVEAILASSRRARTWSTLDFDVLYRDHGAERARVVKALDYFQERGWLELESKQMTEVYAVLDGDFDVAALAGDLHAHFRAHEASEIARIQAMLGLFESRECLSRRLALYFGDEQAPEHCGHCSVCRGQVATLPQPPELPPLSGRDAEALCAAFIEKHQQHAGYRPSHECLTRFLCGVTTPLLTKLKARQLAGFAALEDYPYAEVRDWLAV
;
A
#
# COMPACT_ATOMS: atom_id res chain seq x y z
N MET A 1 18.69 27.65 -14.26
CA MET A 1 18.14 28.78 -13.47
C MET A 1 17.05 29.57 -14.21
N SER A 2 17.18 29.91 -15.49
CA SER A 2 16.11 30.62 -16.24
C SER A 2 14.77 29.86 -16.26
N THR A 3 14.77 28.54 -16.51
CA THR A 3 13.55 27.71 -16.49
C THR A 3 12.88 27.66 -15.12
N LEU A 4 13.67 27.57 -14.04
CA LEU A 4 13.17 27.51 -12.67
C LEU A 4 12.28 28.72 -12.34
N LYS A 5 12.78 29.91 -12.61
CA LYS A 5 12.05 31.16 -12.37
C LYS A 5 10.90 31.35 -13.34
N ARG A 6 11.12 31.09 -14.64
CA ARG A 6 10.11 31.33 -15.69
C ARG A 6 8.92 30.38 -15.60
N VAL A 7 9.16 29.09 -15.34
CA VAL A 7 8.13 28.06 -15.36
C VAL A 7 7.54 27.84 -13.98
N PHE A 8 8.36 27.73 -12.94
CA PHE A 8 7.89 27.38 -11.60
C PHE A 8 7.79 28.58 -10.64
N GLY A 9 8.24 29.76 -11.04
CA GLY A 9 8.19 30.96 -10.21
C GLY A 9 9.14 30.95 -9.01
N PHE A 10 10.06 29.97 -8.90
CA PHE A 10 11.01 29.90 -7.79
C PHE A 10 12.28 30.68 -8.09
N ASP A 11 12.75 31.45 -7.11
CA ASP A 11 14.00 32.22 -7.23
C ASP A 11 15.25 31.36 -7.01
N GLN A 12 15.17 30.33 -6.16
CA GLN A 12 16.30 29.49 -5.78
C GLN A 12 15.88 28.04 -5.57
N LEU A 13 16.83 27.12 -5.78
CA LEU A 13 16.68 25.71 -5.41
C LEU A 13 16.89 25.54 -3.90
N ARG A 14 16.19 24.56 -3.32
CA ARG A 14 16.36 24.15 -1.92
C ARG A 14 17.62 23.27 -1.76
N PRO A 15 18.13 23.13 -0.53
CA PRO A 15 19.28 22.28 -0.26
C PRO A 15 19.12 20.87 -0.86
N GLY A 16 20.19 20.35 -1.46
CA GLY A 16 20.23 19.04 -2.12
C GLY A 16 19.63 18.99 -3.53
N GLN A 17 18.65 19.84 -3.87
CA GLN A 17 17.98 19.79 -5.17
C GLN A 17 18.96 20.05 -6.33
N GLU A 18 19.86 21.03 -6.19
CA GLU A 18 20.82 21.38 -7.24
C GLU A 18 21.75 20.22 -7.58
N THR A 19 22.27 19.52 -6.57
CA THR A 19 23.14 18.35 -6.76
C THR A 19 22.44 17.25 -7.54
N VAL A 20 21.21 16.91 -7.13
CA VAL A 20 20.39 15.87 -7.81
C VAL A 20 20.07 16.27 -9.25
N ILE A 21 19.57 17.50 -9.45
CA ILE A 21 19.19 18.01 -10.77
C ILE A 21 20.41 18.04 -11.69
N SER A 22 21.56 18.46 -11.20
CA SER A 22 22.80 18.50 -11.98
C SER A 22 23.28 17.11 -12.37
N ALA A 23 23.19 16.12 -11.47
CA ALA A 23 23.53 14.73 -11.79
C ALA A 23 22.64 14.17 -12.91
N VAL A 24 21.33 14.39 -12.81
CA VAL A 24 20.35 13.95 -13.84
C VAL A 24 20.61 14.64 -15.17
N LEU A 25 20.83 15.97 -15.18
CA LEU A 25 21.12 16.71 -16.40
C LEU A 25 22.47 16.33 -17.04
N ALA A 26 23.45 15.88 -16.24
CA ALA A 26 24.71 15.30 -16.71
C ALA A 26 24.55 13.87 -17.24
N GLY A 27 23.33 13.33 -17.21
CA GLY A 27 22.98 12.03 -17.74
C GLY A 27 23.28 10.86 -16.81
N ARG A 28 23.41 11.12 -15.50
CA ARG A 28 23.67 10.11 -14.47
C ARG A 28 22.39 9.78 -13.69
N SER A 29 22.30 8.55 -13.20
CA SER A 29 21.26 8.16 -12.25
C SER A 29 21.57 8.73 -10.86
N ALA A 30 20.53 9.06 -10.08
CA ALA A 30 20.67 9.67 -8.76
C ALA A 30 19.60 9.19 -7.78
N ALA A 31 19.85 9.36 -6.48
CA ALA A 31 18.86 9.13 -5.44
C ALA A 31 18.71 10.38 -4.55
N ALA A 32 17.49 10.83 -4.34
CA ALA A 32 17.16 11.95 -3.47
C ALA A 32 16.37 11.47 -2.25
N ILE A 33 17.02 11.49 -1.09
CA ILE A 33 16.43 11.12 0.20
C ILE A 33 16.20 12.41 0.98
N PHE A 34 15.05 13.05 0.71
CA PHE A 34 14.70 14.34 1.32
C PHE A 34 13.44 14.20 2.16
N PRO A 35 13.34 14.81 3.34
CA PRO A 35 12.15 14.71 4.18
C PRO A 35 10.89 15.26 3.48
N THR A 36 9.73 14.98 4.06
CA THR A 36 8.44 15.49 3.56
C THR A 36 8.44 17.01 3.50
N GLY A 37 7.86 17.56 2.42
CA GLY A 37 7.78 19.02 2.22
C GLY A 37 9.04 19.66 1.63
N SER A 38 10.15 18.93 1.44
CA SER A 38 11.41 19.48 0.87
C SER A 38 11.40 19.75 -0.65
N GLY A 39 10.28 19.46 -1.35
CA GLY A 39 10.15 19.72 -2.78
C GLY A 39 10.86 18.67 -3.66
N LYS A 40 10.78 17.39 -3.29
CA LYS A 40 11.37 16.27 -4.06
C LYS A 40 10.94 16.26 -5.52
N SER A 41 9.67 16.57 -5.80
CA SER A 41 9.14 16.52 -7.17
C SER A 41 9.90 17.41 -8.15
N LEU A 42 10.39 18.57 -7.70
CA LEU A 42 11.15 19.48 -8.55
C LEU A 42 12.43 18.82 -9.13
N CYS A 43 12.98 17.80 -8.44
CA CYS A 43 14.17 17.07 -8.88
C CYS A 43 13.95 16.28 -10.17
N TYR A 44 12.72 15.93 -10.53
CA TYR A 44 12.41 15.35 -11.83
C TYR A 44 11.67 16.31 -12.75
N GLN A 45 10.82 17.20 -12.20
CA GLN A 45 10.00 18.11 -13.00
C GLN A 45 10.87 19.12 -13.76
N LEU A 46 11.91 19.66 -13.13
CA LEU A 46 12.81 20.59 -13.81
C LEU A 46 13.66 19.88 -14.89
N PRO A 47 14.37 18.77 -14.60
CA PRO A 47 15.09 18.03 -15.65
C PRO A 47 14.21 17.54 -16.79
N ALA A 48 12.96 17.15 -16.55
CA ALA A 48 12.04 16.69 -17.59
C ALA A 48 11.87 17.74 -18.72
N LEU A 49 11.95 19.03 -18.41
CA LEU A 49 11.84 20.12 -19.40
C LEU A 49 13.12 20.31 -20.23
N HIS A 50 14.24 19.77 -19.77
CA HIS A 50 15.56 19.91 -20.40
C HIS A 50 16.01 18.63 -21.11
N LEU A 51 15.46 17.48 -20.72
CA LEU A 51 15.73 16.21 -21.37
C LEU A 51 14.95 16.08 -22.69
N PRO A 52 15.51 15.42 -23.72
CA PRO A 52 14.91 15.40 -25.06
C PRO A 52 13.61 14.59 -25.15
N HIS A 53 13.47 13.53 -24.35
CA HIS A 53 12.36 12.58 -24.47
C HIS A 53 11.46 12.58 -23.22
N LEU A 54 10.66 11.54 -23.06
CA LEU A 54 9.68 11.39 -21.98
C LEU A 54 10.38 11.13 -20.63
N THR A 55 9.85 11.72 -19.56
CA THR A 55 10.12 11.29 -18.18
C THR A 55 8.97 10.40 -17.70
N LEU A 56 9.27 9.13 -17.43
CA LEU A 56 8.30 8.16 -16.91
C LEU A 56 8.37 8.15 -15.38
N VAL A 57 7.27 8.49 -14.70
CA VAL A 57 7.20 8.54 -13.23
C VAL A 57 6.35 7.40 -12.70
N ILE A 58 6.95 6.52 -11.92
CA ILE A 58 6.25 5.46 -11.20
C ILE A 58 5.94 5.96 -9.78
N SER A 59 4.67 6.02 -9.42
CA SER A 59 4.22 6.45 -8.09
C SER A 59 3.12 5.51 -7.56
N PRO A 60 3.07 5.22 -6.24
CA PRO A 60 2.17 4.19 -5.73
C PRO A 60 0.73 4.67 -5.50
N LEU A 61 0.45 5.97 -5.71
CA LEU A 61 -0.80 6.60 -5.27
C LEU A 61 -1.43 7.48 -6.34
N LEU A 62 -2.61 7.08 -6.78
CA LEU A 62 -3.40 7.81 -7.77
C LEU A 62 -3.74 9.23 -7.30
N ALA A 63 -4.13 9.42 -6.04
CA ALA A 63 -4.44 10.75 -5.49
C ALA A 63 -3.23 11.70 -5.55
N LEU A 64 -2.04 11.21 -5.19
CA LEU A 64 -0.81 12.00 -5.30
C LEU A 64 -0.47 12.33 -6.76
N MET A 65 -0.68 11.39 -7.68
CA MET A 65 -0.48 11.64 -9.11
C MET A 65 -1.42 12.76 -9.60
N GLN A 66 -2.69 12.76 -9.19
CA GLN A 66 -3.65 13.81 -9.57
C GLN A 66 -3.22 15.19 -9.08
N ASP A 67 -2.78 15.32 -7.82
CA ASP A 67 -2.27 16.59 -7.27
C ASP A 67 -1.02 17.07 -8.03
N GLN A 68 -0.10 16.16 -8.36
CA GLN A 68 1.09 16.50 -9.15
C GLN A 68 0.73 16.92 -10.58
N LEU A 69 -0.24 16.27 -11.22
CA LEU A 69 -0.71 16.64 -12.55
C LEU A 69 -1.38 18.01 -12.56
N ALA A 70 -2.23 18.30 -11.58
CA ALA A 70 -2.84 19.62 -11.42
C ALA A 70 -1.77 20.71 -11.28
N PHE A 71 -0.74 20.46 -10.47
CA PHE A 71 0.42 21.36 -10.35
C PHE A 71 1.16 21.53 -11.68
N LEU A 72 1.45 20.45 -12.41
CA LEU A 72 2.15 20.50 -13.70
C LEU A 72 1.34 21.27 -14.77
N HIS A 73 0.03 21.04 -14.85
CA HIS A 73 -0.87 21.73 -15.78
C HIS A 73 -0.99 23.23 -15.46
N ALA A 74 -1.04 23.59 -14.18
CA ALA A 74 -1.05 24.99 -13.75
C ALA A 74 0.22 25.76 -14.19
N HIS A 75 1.34 25.07 -14.41
CA HIS A 75 2.59 25.63 -14.93
C HIS A 75 2.78 25.40 -16.44
N GLY A 76 1.72 24.96 -17.15
CA GLY A 76 1.75 24.75 -18.61
C GLY A 76 2.61 23.56 -19.06
N ILE A 77 2.91 22.61 -18.17
CA ILE A 77 3.75 21.44 -18.49
C ILE A 77 2.87 20.32 -19.03
N ALA A 78 3.21 19.82 -20.21
CA ALA A 78 2.53 18.69 -20.85
C ALA A 78 2.78 17.38 -20.07
N ALA A 79 1.85 17.04 -19.19
CA ALA A 79 1.89 15.85 -18.36
C ALA A 79 0.56 15.10 -18.37
N ALA A 80 0.59 13.78 -18.18
CA ALA A 80 -0.63 12.97 -18.08
C ALA A 80 -0.40 11.74 -17.18
N SER A 81 -1.50 11.10 -16.76
CA SER A 81 -1.50 9.74 -16.20
C SER A 81 -2.22 8.77 -17.12
N ILE A 82 -1.92 7.48 -16.96
CA ILE A 82 -2.78 6.39 -17.45
C ILE A 82 -3.23 5.57 -16.24
N ASP A 83 -4.54 5.59 -15.97
CA ASP A 83 -5.14 4.86 -14.85
C ASP A 83 -6.40 4.08 -15.29
N SER A 84 -6.99 3.32 -14.36
CA SER A 84 -8.14 2.46 -14.63
C SER A 84 -9.48 3.21 -14.69
N ALA A 85 -9.53 4.49 -14.28
CA ALA A 85 -10.75 5.28 -14.31
C ALA A 85 -10.99 5.94 -15.68
N GLN A 86 -9.95 6.02 -16.52
CA GLN A 86 -10.01 6.60 -17.86
C GLN A 86 -10.73 5.69 -18.86
N SER A 87 -11.48 6.31 -19.78
CA SER A 87 -12.04 5.61 -20.94
C SER A 87 -10.92 5.12 -21.88
N ARG A 88 -11.26 4.19 -22.77
CA ARG A 88 -10.30 3.68 -23.76
C ARG A 88 -9.79 4.77 -24.69
N GLU A 89 -10.66 5.71 -25.06
CA GLU A 89 -10.38 6.85 -25.92
C GLU A 89 -9.40 7.80 -25.22
N GLN A 90 -9.66 8.13 -23.96
CA GLN A 90 -8.78 8.97 -23.14
C GLN A 90 -7.40 8.32 -22.99
N ALA A 91 -7.34 7.04 -22.64
CA ALA A 91 -6.08 6.32 -22.53
C ALA A 91 -5.35 6.25 -23.90
N ALA A 92 -6.08 6.05 -24.99
CA ALA A 92 -5.51 6.04 -26.35
C ALA A 92 -4.95 7.39 -26.76
N GLU A 93 -5.64 8.48 -26.43
CA GLU A 93 -5.16 9.85 -26.64
C GLU A 93 -3.86 10.09 -25.88
N VAL A 94 -3.80 9.77 -24.58
CA VAL A 94 -2.59 9.91 -23.77
C VAL A 94 -1.43 9.08 -24.36
N MET A 95 -1.69 7.83 -24.77
CA MET A 95 -0.68 6.98 -25.42
C MET A 95 -0.19 7.57 -26.75
N ASN A 96 -1.07 8.21 -27.53
CA ASN A 96 -0.68 8.86 -28.79
C ASN A 96 0.17 10.11 -28.54
N ARG A 97 -0.21 10.93 -27.57
CA ARG A 97 0.54 12.13 -27.17
C ARG A 97 1.94 11.75 -26.66
N ALA A 98 2.05 10.68 -25.87
CA ALA A 98 3.34 10.12 -25.44
C ALA A 98 4.20 9.66 -26.64
N ARG A 99 3.63 8.88 -27.58
CA ARG A 99 4.33 8.43 -28.79
C ARG A 99 4.82 9.57 -29.68
N SER A 100 4.02 10.62 -29.80
CA SER A 100 4.35 11.79 -30.62
C SER A 100 5.41 12.70 -29.99
N GLY A 101 5.78 12.47 -28.73
CA GLY A 101 6.72 13.33 -27.98
C GLY A 101 6.10 14.62 -27.44
N GLU A 102 4.78 14.79 -27.53
CA GLU A 102 4.06 15.95 -26.97
C GLU A 102 4.12 15.97 -25.43
N LEU A 103 4.07 14.79 -24.80
CA LEU A 103 4.17 14.68 -23.34
C LEU A 103 5.62 14.74 -22.87
N LYS A 104 5.88 15.56 -21.85
CA LYS A 104 7.16 15.60 -21.14
C LYS A 104 7.19 14.67 -19.93
N ILE A 105 6.04 14.47 -19.29
CA ILE A 105 5.92 13.63 -18.10
C ILE A 105 4.72 12.67 -18.26
N LEU A 106 4.95 11.38 -18.06
CA LEU A 106 3.90 10.37 -17.95
C LEU A 106 3.97 9.74 -16.57
N MET A 107 2.92 9.89 -15.77
CA MET A 107 2.82 9.28 -14.46
C MET A 107 2.02 7.98 -14.54
N ILE A 108 2.49 6.92 -13.89
CA ILE A 108 1.80 5.64 -13.88
C ILE A 108 1.97 4.90 -12.56
N SER A 109 0.97 4.10 -12.19
CA SER A 109 1.09 3.22 -11.04
C SER A 109 1.92 1.98 -11.37
N VAL A 110 2.51 1.36 -10.36
CA VAL A 110 3.28 0.12 -10.52
C VAL A 110 2.38 -1.03 -11.00
N GLU A 111 1.12 -1.06 -10.57
CA GLU A 111 0.13 -2.07 -10.98
C GLU A 111 -0.20 -1.94 -12.47
N ARG A 112 -0.26 -0.71 -13.00
CA ARG A 112 -0.50 -0.50 -14.43
C ARG A 112 0.72 -0.88 -15.28
N LEU A 113 1.93 -0.74 -14.75
CA LEU A 113 3.16 -1.21 -15.41
C LEU A 113 3.20 -2.75 -15.55
N LYS A 114 2.47 -3.51 -14.71
CA LYS A 114 2.30 -4.97 -14.87
C LYS A 114 1.54 -5.37 -16.14
N ASN A 115 0.86 -4.46 -16.80
CA ASN A 115 0.07 -4.79 -17.98
C ASN A 115 0.97 -4.97 -19.22
N GLU A 116 1.02 -6.16 -19.81
CA GLU A 116 1.86 -6.46 -20.97
C GLU A 116 1.59 -5.53 -22.16
N ARG A 117 0.33 -5.19 -22.44
CA ARG A 117 -0.02 -4.25 -23.51
C ARG A 117 0.57 -2.86 -23.25
N PHE A 118 0.54 -2.39 -22.00
CA PHE A 118 1.19 -1.16 -21.62
C PHE A 118 2.71 -1.25 -21.78
N ARG A 119 3.34 -2.35 -21.34
CA ARG A 119 4.78 -2.58 -21.52
C ARG A 119 5.20 -2.59 -22.99
N ASN A 120 4.42 -3.23 -23.85
CA ASN A 120 4.66 -3.27 -25.29
C ASN A 120 4.53 -1.87 -25.93
N PHE A 121 3.61 -1.05 -25.43
CA PHE A 121 3.48 0.34 -25.84
C PHE A 121 4.67 1.18 -25.38
N ILE A 122 4.98 1.16 -24.09
CA ILE A 122 5.97 2.08 -23.50
C ILE A 122 7.39 1.74 -23.98
N ALA A 123 7.67 0.48 -24.31
CA ALA A 123 8.91 0.04 -24.93
C ALA A 123 9.17 0.68 -26.31
N GLN A 124 8.14 1.22 -26.98
CA GLN A 124 8.27 1.92 -28.27
C GLN A 124 8.45 3.43 -28.11
N VAL A 125 8.34 3.96 -26.89
CA VAL A 125 8.44 5.39 -26.61
C VAL A 125 9.87 5.69 -26.13
N PRO A 126 10.58 6.66 -26.72
CA PRO A 126 11.87 7.11 -26.19
C PRO A 126 11.70 7.71 -24.79
N ILE A 127 12.46 7.20 -23.81
CA ILE A 127 12.42 7.66 -22.42
C ILE A 127 13.80 8.18 -22.04
N SER A 128 13.85 9.41 -21.53
CA SER A 128 15.08 10.01 -21.03
C SER A 128 15.36 9.67 -19.57
N LEU A 129 14.31 9.56 -18.75
CA LEU A 129 14.43 9.37 -17.30
C LEU A 129 13.30 8.50 -16.77
N LEU A 130 13.66 7.47 -16.00
CA LEU A 130 12.73 6.76 -15.12
C LEU A 130 12.80 7.39 -13.74
N VAL A 131 11.67 7.81 -13.20
CA VAL A 131 11.55 8.31 -11.83
C VAL A 131 10.79 7.27 -11.03
N VAL A 132 11.37 6.85 -9.90
CA VAL A 132 10.68 5.99 -8.94
C VAL A 132 10.40 6.79 -7.69
N ASP A 133 9.12 7.14 -7.50
CA ASP A 133 8.62 7.81 -6.32
C ASP A 133 8.30 6.79 -5.21
N GLU A 134 8.48 7.21 -3.96
CA GLU A 134 8.51 6.33 -2.79
C GLU A 134 9.44 5.12 -2.97
N ALA A 135 10.65 5.37 -3.47
CA ALA A 135 11.62 4.36 -3.86
C ALA A 135 11.98 3.36 -2.74
N HIS A 136 11.76 3.71 -1.46
CA HIS A 136 11.92 2.77 -0.34
C HIS A 136 11.07 1.50 -0.50
N CYS A 137 9.98 1.54 -1.28
CA CYS A 137 9.13 0.38 -1.59
C CYS A 137 9.87 -0.73 -2.37
N ILE A 138 10.99 -0.39 -3.03
CA ILE A 138 11.87 -1.33 -3.78
C ILE A 138 12.63 -2.24 -2.82
N SER A 139 12.84 -1.80 -1.58
CA SER A 139 13.55 -2.57 -0.59
C SER A 139 12.59 -3.43 0.21
N GLU A 140 12.87 -4.73 0.27
CA GLU A 140 12.22 -5.64 1.24
C GLU A 140 12.53 -5.22 2.68
N TRP A 141 13.61 -4.45 2.86
CA TRP A 141 13.99 -3.80 4.11
C TRP A 141 13.31 -2.44 4.33
N GLY A 142 12.33 -2.07 3.50
CA GLY A 142 11.50 -0.87 3.67
C GLY A 142 10.21 -1.12 4.47
N HIS A 143 9.70 -0.06 5.12
CA HIS A 143 8.50 -0.04 5.98
C HIS A 143 7.14 -0.07 5.27
N ASN A 144 7.16 -0.03 3.93
CA ASN A 144 5.96 -0.09 3.10
C ASN A 144 6.25 -0.84 1.80
N PHE A 145 6.91 -2.00 1.96
CA PHE A 145 7.31 -2.84 0.85
C PHE A 145 6.14 -3.13 -0.10
N ARG A 146 6.37 -2.90 -1.41
CA ARG A 146 5.40 -3.23 -2.47
C ARG A 146 6.05 -4.20 -3.44
N PRO A 147 5.58 -5.45 -3.52
CA PRO A 147 6.23 -6.47 -4.34
C PRO A 147 6.52 -6.03 -5.77
N ASP A 148 5.57 -5.39 -6.45
CA ASP A 148 5.75 -5.00 -7.85
C ASP A 148 6.87 -3.95 -8.07
N TYR A 149 7.32 -3.23 -7.03
CA TYR A 149 8.48 -2.33 -7.13
C TYR A 149 9.80 -3.08 -7.33
N LEU A 150 9.89 -4.35 -6.91
CA LEU A 150 11.09 -5.18 -7.11
C LEU A 150 11.42 -5.41 -8.59
N LYS A 151 10.43 -5.27 -9.48
CA LYS A 151 10.56 -5.50 -10.92
C LYS A 151 11.04 -4.27 -11.68
N LEU A 152 11.05 -3.09 -11.04
CA LEU A 152 11.41 -1.84 -11.70
C LEU A 152 12.85 -1.82 -12.27
N PRO A 153 13.87 -2.41 -11.61
CA PRO A 153 15.19 -2.57 -12.20
C PRO A 153 15.18 -3.39 -13.52
N ASP A 154 14.40 -4.46 -13.57
CA ASP A 154 14.29 -5.28 -14.79
C ASP A 154 13.58 -4.53 -15.90
N TYR A 155 12.49 -3.83 -15.59
CA TYR A 155 11.79 -2.98 -16.56
C TYR A 155 12.66 -1.84 -17.07
N GLN A 156 13.50 -1.23 -16.22
CA GLN A 156 14.47 -0.22 -16.63
C GLN A 156 15.43 -0.77 -17.69
N ARG A 157 15.98 -1.98 -17.47
CA ARG A 157 16.84 -2.66 -18.45
C ARG A 157 16.07 -3.04 -19.71
N GLN A 158 14.89 -3.63 -19.57
CA GLN A 158 14.04 -4.07 -20.68
C GLN A 158 13.67 -2.93 -21.62
N PHE A 159 13.36 -1.75 -21.08
CA PHE A 159 13.00 -0.56 -21.86
C PHE A 159 14.22 0.24 -22.33
N GLY A 160 15.45 -0.17 -22.00
CA GLY A 160 16.67 0.53 -22.38
C GLY A 160 16.80 1.94 -21.80
N ILE A 161 16.20 2.19 -20.63
CA ILE A 161 16.19 3.52 -20.00
C ILE A 161 17.55 3.74 -19.34
N LYS A 162 18.31 4.75 -19.78
CA LYS A 162 19.69 4.95 -19.32
C LYS A 162 19.81 5.56 -17.92
N GLN A 163 18.82 6.34 -17.50
CA GLN A 163 18.88 7.13 -16.27
C GLN A 163 17.70 6.85 -15.36
N VAL A 164 17.99 6.75 -14.06
CA VAL A 164 16.98 6.56 -13.02
C VAL A 164 17.15 7.61 -11.93
N LEU A 165 16.03 8.18 -11.49
CA LEU A 165 15.96 9.03 -10.31
C LEU A 165 15.09 8.36 -9.25
N LEU A 166 15.69 8.01 -8.11
CA LEU A 166 14.98 7.47 -6.96
C LEU A 166 14.61 8.59 -6.00
N LEU A 167 13.34 8.66 -5.58
CA LEU A 167 12.85 9.67 -4.65
C LEU A 167 12.20 8.99 -3.46
N THR A 168 12.62 9.34 -2.25
CA THR A 168 11.96 8.86 -1.02
C THR A 168 12.08 9.87 0.11
N ALA A 169 11.13 9.87 1.04
CA ALA A 169 11.20 10.69 2.23
C ALA A 169 11.94 10.03 3.39
N THR A 170 11.81 8.71 3.50
CA THR A 170 12.29 7.91 4.63
C THR A 170 13.02 6.70 4.08
N ALA A 171 14.32 6.60 4.37
CA ALA A 171 15.13 5.44 4.02
C ALA A 171 16.31 5.33 5.00
N THR A 172 16.50 4.15 5.57
CA THR A 172 17.67 3.85 6.41
C THR A 172 18.90 3.64 5.52
N PRO A 173 20.13 3.71 6.06
CA PRO A 173 21.35 3.43 5.28
C PRO A 173 21.32 2.08 4.55
N LYS A 174 20.73 1.05 5.17
CA LYS A 174 20.55 -0.28 4.55
C LYS A 174 19.62 -0.23 3.34
N VAL A 175 18.50 0.49 3.43
CA VAL A 175 17.55 0.69 2.33
C VAL A 175 18.18 1.51 1.20
N ILE A 176 18.96 2.54 1.54
CA ILE A 176 19.70 3.35 0.55
C ILE A 176 20.69 2.47 -0.23
N ALA A 177 21.47 1.64 0.46
CA ALA A 177 22.42 0.74 -0.17
C ALA A 177 21.74 -0.26 -1.13
N ASP A 178 20.64 -0.87 -0.70
CA ASP A 178 19.87 -1.83 -1.50
C ASP A 178 19.26 -1.19 -2.76
N MET A 179 18.63 -0.01 -2.62
CA MET A 179 18.12 0.76 -3.76
C MET A 179 19.23 1.14 -4.75
N ARG A 180 20.38 1.58 -4.22
CA ARG A 180 21.55 1.99 -5.00
C ARG A 180 22.10 0.84 -5.82
N GLU A 181 22.26 -0.32 -5.21
CA GLU A 181 22.76 -1.54 -5.86
C GLU A 181 21.83 -1.97 -7.01
N LYS A 182 20.52 -2.05 -6.74
CA LYS A 182 19.51 -2.48 -7.73
C LYS A 182 19.48 -1.61 -9.00
N PHE A 183 19.74 -0.31 -8.86
CA PHE A 183 19.74 0.66 -9.97
C PHE A 183 21.13 1.12 -10.43
N ALA A 184 22.20 0.52 -9.90
CA ALA A 184 23.58 0.89 -10.19
C ALA A 184 23.86 2.41 -10.05
N ILE A 185 23.34 3.02 -8.98
CA ILE A 185 23.57 4.44 -8.68
C ILE A 185 24.94 4.61 -8.00
N ALA A 186 25.73 5.60 -8.40
CA ALA A 186 27.00 5.87 -7.74
C ALA A 186 26.79 6.46 -6.35
N GLU A 187 27.67 6.17 -5.40
CA GLU A 187 27.59 6.72 -4.03
C GLU A 187 27.56 8.26 -4.01
N ALA A 188 28.36 8.89 -4.88
CA ALA A 188 28.41 10.35 -5.02
C ALA A 188 27.11 10.97 -5.56
N ASP A 189 26.22 10.17 -6.16
CA ASP A 189 24.94 10.61 -6.71
C ASP A 189 23.75 10.27 -5.78
N VAL A 190 24.03 9.83 -4.55
CA VAL A 190 23.07 9.72 -3.46
C VAL A 190 23.10 11.00 -2.64
N VAL A 191 21.99 11.75 -2.64
CA VAL A 191 21.86 13.01 -1.90
C VAL A 191 20.85 12.83 -0.79
N THR A 192 21.36 12.86 0.44
CA THR A 192 20.57 12.90 1.67
C THR A 192 20.58 14.31 2.24
N THR A 193 19.41 14.88 2.51
CA THR A 193 19.32 16.11 3.31
C THR A 193 18.98 15.75 4.75
N GLY A 194 19.38 16.59 5.71
CA GLY A 194 19.13 16.34 7.14
C GLY A 194 17.68 15.98 7.46
N PHE A 195 17.51 14.98 8.31
CA PHE A 195 16.23 14.51 8.83
C PHE A 195 15.75 15.33 10.03
N TYR A 196 16.68 16.01 10.72
CA TYR A 196 16.34 16.83 11.88
C TYR A 196 15.42 18.01 11.51
N ARG A 197 14.25 18.07 12.15
CA ARG A 197 13.31 19.19 12.04
C ARG A 197 13.24 19.97 13.36
N PRO A 198 13.85 21.16 13.45
CA PRO A 198 13.92 21.91 14.71
C PRO A 198 12.56 22.41 15.20
N ASN A 199 11.55 22.46 14.34
CA ASN A 199 10.20 22.92 14.67
C ASN A 199 9.26 21.81 15.18
N LEU A 200 9.72 20.55 15.27
CA LEU A 200 8.93 19.46 15.84
C LEU A 200 9.35 19.14 17.27
N ASN A 201 8.40 19.23 18.20
CA ASN A 201 8.58 18.76 19.57
C ASN A 201 8.20 17.28 19.64
N LEU A 202 9.19 16.39 19.80
CA LEU A 202 8.96 14.95 19.94
C LEU A 202 8.68 14.63 21.42
N LEU A 203 7.44 14.25 21.72
CA LEU A 203 6.97 14.01 23.08
C LEU A 203 6.51 12.55 23.23
N VAL A 204 7.07 11.84 24.20
CA VAL A 204 6.63 10.49 24.55
C VAL A 204 6.09 10.54 25.97
N GLU A 205 4.82 10.18 26.14
CA GLU A 205 4.15 10.18 27.43
C GLU A 205 3.70 8.75 27.77
N PRO A 206 4.16 8.18 28.89
CA PRO A 206 3.73 6.85 29.32
C PRO A 206 2.31 6.91 29.87
N VAL A 207 1.36 6.24 29.20
CA VAL A 207 -0.07 6.27 29.56
C VAL A 207 -0.67 4.87 29.45
N PRO A 208 -1.14 4.26 30.55
CA PRO A 208 -1.83 2.97 30.50
C PRO A 208 -3.05 3.02 29.57
N GLY A 209 -3.36 1.92 28.88
CA GLY A 209 -4.37 1.84 27.83
C GLY A 209 -5.72 2.42 28.23
N GLY A 210 -6.22 2.07 29.43
CA GLY A 210 -7.49 2.57 29.96
C GLY A 210 -7.53 4.09 30.20
N ALA A 211 -6.38 4.75 30.33
CA ALA A 211 -6.27 6.20 30.56
C ALA A 211 -6.00 7.00 29.27
N LYS A 212 -5.67 6.35 28.15
CA LYS A 212 -5.30 7.04 26.90
C LYS A 212 -6.41 7.95 26.38
N GLN A 213 -7.65 7.50 26.41
CA GLN A 213 -8.80 8.27 25.93
C GLN A 213 -8.93 9.60 26.68
N GLN A 214 -8.94 9.53 28.02
CA GLN A 214 -9.02 10.72 28.87
C GLN A 214 -7.83 11.65 28.65
N ARG A 215 -6.62 11.08 28.52
CA ARG A 215 -5.41 11.87 28.33
C ARG A 215 -5.39 12.60 26.97
N LEU A 216 -5.89 11.95 25.92
CA LEU A 216 -6.04 12.55 24.59
C LEU A 216 -6.99 13.76 24.63
N GLN A 217 -8.14 13.62 25.30
CA GLN A 217 -9.09 14.72 25.47
C GLN A 217 -8.43 15.92 26.17
N GLN A 218 -7.73 15.66 27.29
CA GLN A 218 -7.00 16.69 28.04
C GLN A 218 -5.90 17.36 27.19
N TRP A 219 -5.26 16.61 26.29
CA TRP A 219 -4.26 17.15 25.38
C TRP A 219 -4.85 18.10 24.34
N LEU A 220 -5.97 17.69 23.71
CA LEU A 220 -6.58 18.42 22.60
C LEU A 220 -7.46 19.58 23.07
N ALA A 221 -8.02 19.54 24.28
CA ALA A 221 -8.86 20.60 24.83
C ALA A 221 -8.25 22.01 24.77
N PRO A 222 -6.99 22.27 25.20
CA PRO A 222 -6.36 23.59 25.07
C PRO A 222 -5.90 23.93 23.64
N ARG A 223 -6.06 23.00 22.68
CA ARG A 223 -5.56 23.10 21.29
C ARG A 223 -6.69 23.20 20.27
N ARG A 224 -7.92 23.54 20.69
CA ARG A 224 -9.02 23.82 19.77
C ARG A 224 -8.65 24.92 18.77
N GLY A 225 -9.22 24.85 17.58
CA GLY A 225 -8.86 25.67 16.42
C GLY A 225 -7.54 25.29 15.75
N GLN A 226 -6.76 24.33 16.29
CA GLN A 226 -5.52 23.87 15.67
C GLN A 226 -5.73 22.55 14.92
N ALA A 227 -5.22 22.48 13.68
CA ALA A 227 -5.26 21.26 12.89
C ALA A 227 -4.46 20.13 13.55
N SER A 228 -5.14 19.02 13.80
CA SER A 228 -4.64 17.87 14.56
C SER A 228 -4.90 16.55 13.82
N ILE A 229 -3.95 15.62 13.90
CA ILE A 229 -4.11 14.24 13.42
C ILE A 229 -3.87 13.29 14.58
N VAL A 230 -4.77 12.34 14.80
CA VAL A 230 -4.64 11.28 15.80
C VAL A 230 -4.50 9.94 15.08
N TYR A 231 -3.36 9.29 15.21
CA TYR A 231 -3.09 7.98 14.62
C TYR A 231 -3.46 6.84 15.57
N VAL A 232 -4.21 5.87 15.04
CA VAL A 232 -4.62 4.61 15.68
C VAL A 232 -4.31 3.42 14.77
N THR A 233 -4.26 2.21 15.33
CA THR A 233 -3.94 1.00 14.57
C THR A 233 -5.16 0.44 13.85
N GLN A 234 -6.32 0.41 14.51
CA GLN A 234 -7.51 -0.27 14.01
C GLN A 234 -8.63 0.70 13.59
N GLN A 235 -9.43 0.28 12.61
CA GLN A 235 -10.55 1.09 12.08
C GLN A 235 -11.60 1.36 13.16
N LYS A 236 -11.95 0.33 13.94
CA LYS A 236 -12.90 0.44 15.06
C LYS A 236 -12.43 1.46 16.10
N THR A 237 -11.14 1.46 16.43
CA THR A 237 -10.55 2.46 17.35
C THR A 237 -10.65 3.87 16.78
N ALA A 238 -10.48 4.04 15.46
CA ALA A 238 -10.61 5.35 14.83
C ALA A 238 -12.02 5.92 14.99
N GLU A 239 -13.04 5.11 14.74
CA GLU A 239 -14.44 5.47 14.92
C GLU A 239 -14.76 5.80 16.38
N GLN A 240 -14.36 4.93 17.32
CA GLN A 240 -14.61 5.10 18.75
C GLN A 240 -13.96 6.36 19.33
N VAL A 241 -12.69 6.59 19.03
CA VAL A 241 -11.94 7.75 19.51
C VAL A 241 -12.53 9.04 18.90
N ALA A 242 -12.88 9.04 17.60
CA ALA A 242 -13.51 10.19 16.96
C ALA A 242 -14.88 10.51 17.56
N GLU A 243 -15.72 9.50 17.81
CA GLU A 243 -17.04 9.68 18.41
C GLU A 243 -16.92 10.31 19.80
N HIS A 244 -15.99 9.82 20.61
CA HIS A 244 -15.80 10.33 21.97
C HIS A 244 -15.26 11.77 21.99
N LEU A 245 -14.32 12.10 21.10
CA LEU A 245 -13.87 13.49 20.92
C LEU A 245 -14.97 14.42 20.38
N ALA A 246 -15.85 13.91 19.51
CA ALA A 246 -16.97 14.67 18.98
C ALA A 246 -18.00 15.01 20.08
N ARG A 247 -18.24 14.09 21.04
CA ARG A 247 -19.11 14.34 22.20
C ARG A 247 -18.61 15.49 23.09
N ASP A 248 -17.30 15.73 23.11
CA ASP A 248 -16.73 16.89 23.80
C ASP A 248 -16.85 18.19 23.01
N GLY A 249 -17.37 18.14 21.78
CA GLY A 249 -17.55 19.30 20.91
C GLY A 249 -16.31 19.68 20.09
N LEU A 250 -15.37 18.76 19.86
CA LEU A 250 -14.28 18.94 18.90
C LEU A 250 -14.79 18.69 17.48
N ALA A 251 -14.41 19.52 16.49
CA ALA A 251 -14.76 19.26 15.10
C ALA A 251 -13.87 18.13 14.53
N VAL A 252 -14.33 16.88 14.65
CA VAL A 252 -13.52 15.68 14.38
C VAL A 252 -14.23 14.69 13.46
N SER A 253 -13.44 13.92 12.70
CA SER A 253 -13.95 12.78 11.92
C SER A 253 -12.96 11.61 11.94
N ALA A 254 -13.49 10.38 11.86
CA ALA A 254 -12.67 9.20 11.64
C ALA A 254 -12.25 9.09 10.16
N TYR A 255 -11.10 8.48 9.88
CA TYR A 255 -10.65 8.19 8.52
C TYR A 255 -9.92 6.85 8.44
N HIS A 256 -10.43 5.92 7.63
CA HIS A 256 -9.79 4.63 7.38
C HIS A 256 -10.16 4.06 6.01
N ALA A 257 -9.39 3.06 5.56
CA ALA A 257 -9.56 2.44 4.25
C ALA A 257 -10.89 1.68 4.07
N GLY A 258 -11.62 1.39 5.14
CA GLY A 258 -12.96 0.79 5.08
C GLY A 258 -14.06 1.76 4.65
N MET A 259 -13.79 3.06 4.64
CA MET A 259 -14.74 4.08 4.18
C MET A 259 -14.76 4.18 2.65
N ALA A 260 -15.95 4.48 2.11
CA ALA A 260 -16.13 4.74 0.68
C ALA A 260 -15.23 5.90 0.21
N HIS A 261 -14.83 5.87 -1.07
CA HIS A 261 -13.86 6.82 -1.63
C HIS A 261 -14.34 8.28 -1.55
N ASP A 262 -15.58 8.53 -1.96
CA ASP A 262 -16.26 9.82 -1.91
C ASP A 262 -16.35 10.40 -0.49
N VAL A 263 -16.59 9.54 0.52
CA VAL A 263 -16.59 9.93 1.93
C VAL A 263 -15.20 10.38 2.37
N ARG A 264 -14.16 9.59 2.02
CA ARG A 264 -12.76 9.93 2.35
C ARG A 264 -12.32 11.25 1.70
N GLU A 265 -12.66 11.45 0.44
CA GLU A 265 -12.36 12.68 -0.29
C GLU A 265 -13.04 13.90 0.36
N SER A 266 -14.32 13.78 0.72
CA SER A 266 -15.06 14.83 1.42
C SER A 266 -14.42 15.19 2.77
N ILE A 267 -14.08 14.19 3.58
CA ILE A 267 -13.41 14.39 4.88
C ILE A 267 -12.06 15.10 4.70
N GLN A 268 -11.25 14.63 3.76
CA GLN A 268 -9.96 15.25 3.44
C GLN A 268 -10.14 16.72 3.05
N ARG A 269 -11.07 17.03 2.13
CA ARG A 269 -11.34 18.40 1.69
C ARG A 269 -11.73 19.31 2.86
N ARG A 270 -12.61 18.85 3.74
CA ARG A 270 -13.06 19.61 4.93
C ARG A 270 -11.91 19.87 5.91
N PHE A 271 -11.03 18.89 6.11
CA PHE A 271 -9.82 19.07 6.93
C PHE A 271 -8.83 20.06 6.30
N MET A 272 -8.62 19.99 4.98
CA MET A 272 -7.78 20.94 4.25
C MET A 272 -8.31 22.37 4.35
N ALA A 273 -9.64 22.54 4.28
CA ALA A 273 -10.33 23.82 4.40
C ALA A 273 -10.40 24.37 5.84
N GLY A 274 -10.01 23.58 6.85
CA GLY A 274 -10.07 23.96 8.27
C GLY A 274 -11.47 23.84 8.90
N GLU A 275 -12.42 23.20 8.23
CA GLU A 275 -13.75 22.89 8.80
C GLU A 275 -13.70 21.76 9.84
N LEU A 276 -12.72 20.87 9.72
CA LEU A 276 -12.40 19.85 10.71
C LEU A 276 -11.11 20.25 11.41
N GLU A 277 -11.15 20.32 12.74
CA GLU A 277 -10.00 20.58 13.60
C GLU A 277 -9.14 19.31 13.75
N CYS A 278 -9.77 18.14 13.77
CA CYS A 278 -9.10 16.87 14.05
C CYS A 278 -9.52 15.77 13.09
N ILE A 279 -8.56 14.94 12.68
CA ILE A 279 -8.81 13.66 12.02
C ILE A 279 -8.25 12.55 12.88
N VAL A 280 -9.09 11.57 13.23
CA VAL A 280 -8.64 10.32 13.85
C VAL A 280 -8.52 9.27 12.77
N ALA A 281 -7.33 8.73 12.56
CA ALA A 281 -7.08 7.89 11.40
C ALA A 281 -6.18 6.69 11.66
N THR A 282 -6.42 5.67 10.85
CA THR A 282 -5.40 4.65 10.59
C THR A 282 -4.32 5.21 9.65
N ILE A 283 -3.27 4.43 9.40
CA ILE A 283 -2.20 4.76 8.44
C ILE A 283 -2.70 5.09 7.02
N ALA A 284 -3.97 4.77 6.71
CA ALA A 284 -4.63 5.16 5.47
C ALA A 284 -4.72 6.68 5.26
N PHE A 285 -4.75 7.47 6.35
CA PHE A 285 -4.70 8.94 6.26
C PHE A 285 -3.27 9.41 6.31
N GLY A 286 -2.66 9.56 5.14
CA GLY A 286 -1.27 9.95 5.12
C GLY A 286 -0.78 10.41 3.78
N MET A 287 -0.34 9.47 2.96
CA MET A 287 0.40 9.81 1.74
C MET A 287 -0.46 10.72 0.83
N GLY A 288 0.10 11.87 0.40
CA GLY A 288 -0.60 12.89 -0.40
C GLY A 288 -1.16 14.08 0.37
N ILE A 289 -1.27 14.04 1.70
CA ILE A 289 -1.74 15.22 2.46
C ILE A 289 -0.65 16.30 2.49
N ASP A 290 -0.99 17.50 2.01
CA ASP A 290 -0.12 18.69 2.03
C ASP A 290 -0.77 19.91 2.73
N LYS A 291 -1.29 19.68 3.94
CA LYS A 291 -1.70 20.77 4.83
C LYS A 291 -0.48 21.35 5.54
N ARG A 292 -0.20 22.65 5.33
CA ARG A 292 1.05 23.28 5.81
C ARG A 292 1.09 23.50 7.32
N ASP A 293 -0.08 23.64 7.92
CA ASP A 293 -0.32 24.18 9.25
C ASP A 293 -0.80 23.13 10.27
N ILE A 294 -0.49 21.85 10.08
CA ILE A 294 -0.78 20.82 11.09
C ILE A 294 0.08 21.08 12.34
N ARG A 295 -0.58 21.36 13.47
CA ARG A 295 0.04 21.72 14.75
C ARG A 295 0.24 20.54 15.68
N ASN A 296 -0.61 19.53 15.58
CA ASN A 296 -0.56 18.37 16.46
C ASN A 296 -0.62 17.07 15.65
N VAL A 297 0.33 16.19 15.89
CA VAL A 297 0.25 14.78 15.49
C VAL A 297 0.32 13.96 16.77
N VAL A 298 -0.70 13.14 17.01
CA VAL A 298 -0.81 12.33 18.22
C VAL A 298 -0.88 10.86 17.82
N HIS A 299 0.04 10.05 18.30
CA HIS A 299 -0.02 8.59 18.22
C HIS A 299 -0.74 8.07 19.45
N PHE A 300 -2.01 7.72 19.28
CA PHE A 300 -2.81 7.09 20.34
C PHE A 300 -2.37 5.64 20.54
N ASP A 301 -2.14 4.93 19.44
CA ASP A 301 -1.50 3.63 19.42
C ASP A 301 -0.03 3.75 18.99
N LEU A 302 0.78 2.77 19.35
CA LEU A 302 2.16 2.72 18.88
C LEU A 302 2.20 2.60 17.34
N PRO A 303 3.03 3.39 16.64
CA PRO A 303 3.29 3.20 15.22
C PRO A 303 3.96 1.84 14.97
N LYS A 304 3.83 1.31 13.76
CA LYS A 304 4.38 -0.01 13.40
C LYS A 304 5.92 -0.05 13.37
N SER A 305 6.55 1.09 13.12
CA SER A 305 8.00 1.20 12.92
C SER A 305 8.47 2.64 13.15
N VAL A 306 9.79 2.85 13.22
CA VAL A 306 10.40 4.18 13.31
C VAL A 306 10.15 4.98 12.03
N GLU A 307 10.11 4.30 10.89
CA GLU A 307 9.83 4.91 9.59
C GLU A 307 8.40 5.39 9.45
N ASN A 308 7.41 4.59 9.88
CA ASN A 308 6.02 5.03 9.93
C ASN A 308 5.89 6.25 10.86
N TYR A 309 6.47 6.17 12.06
CA TYR A 309 6.49 7.29 13.01
C TYR A 309 7.05 8.56 12.35
N SER A 310 8.23 8.48 11.73
CA SER A 310 8.90 9.61 11.06
C SER A 310 8.05 10.21 9.93
N GLN A 311 7.45 9.37 9.09
CA GLN A 311 6.59 9.82 7.99
C GLN A 311 5.32 10.52 8.50
N GLU A 312 4.73 10.00 9.57
CA GLU A 312 3.50 10.50 10.19
C GLU A 312 3.72 11.84 10.88
N ILE A 313 4.75 11.95 11.74
CA ILE A 313 5.10 13.25 12.35
C ILE A 313 5.60 14.26 11.32
N GLY A 314 6.16 13.78 10.20
CA GLY A 314 6.59 14.56 9.04
C GLY A 314 5.49 15.44 8.41
N ARG A 315 4.23 15.21 8.77
CA ARG A 315 3.06 15.97 8.33
C ARG A 315 2.88 17.27 9.09
N ALA A 316 3.29 17.32 10.34
CA ALA A 316 3.24 18.52 11.16
C ALA A 316 4.20 19.60 10.64
N GLY A 317 3.86 20.87 10.84
CA GLY A 317 4.85 21.96 10.80
C GLY A 317 5.53 22.20 9.46
N ARG A 318 4.85 21.96 8.33
CA ARG A 318 5.46 22.17 6.99
C ARG A 318 5.63 23.65 6.62
N ASP A 319 4.94 24.53 7.32
CA ASP A 319 5.16 25.98 7.32
C ASP A 319 6.40 26.41 8.13
N GLY A 320 7.09 25.48 8.80
CA GLY A 320 8.25 25.74 9.65
C GLY A 320 7.90 26.25 11.06
N GLN A 321 6.62 26.41 11.38
CA GLN A 321 6.18 26.80 12.72
C GLN A 321 6.22 25.61 13.68
N SER A 322 6.27 25.91 14.98
CA SER A 322 6.31 24.88 16.02
C SER A 322 5.08 23.98 15.97
N SER A 323 5.30 22.68 16.07
CA SER A 323 4.24 21.67 16.16
C SER A 323 4.62 20.57 17.15
N ASP A 324 3.63 20.02 17.86
CA ASP A 324 3.81 18.95 18.82
C ASP A 324 3.54 17.58 18.18
N CYS A 325 4.40 16.61 18.46
CA CYS A 325 4.28 15.22 18.03
C CYS A 325 4.28 14.32 19.28
N LEU A 326 3.08 13.97 19.75
CA LEU A 326 2.87 13.24 21.01
C LEU A 326 2.63 11.76 20.76
N VAL A 327 3.32 10.89 21.50
CA VAL A 327 3.02 9.46 21.58
C VAL A 327 2.45 9.14 22.96
N LEU A 328 1.21 8.64 22.99
CA LEU A 328 0.60 8.06 24.19
C LEU A 328 1.06 6.60 24.29
N ALA A 329 2.22 6.41 24.92
CA ALA A 329 2.97 5.17 24.84
C ALA A 329 2.54 4.17 25.93
N SER A 330 2.18 2.96 25.50
CA SER A 330 2.04 1.78 26.37
C SER A 330 2.35 0.51 25.59
N ARG A 331 2.70 -0.55 26.31
CA ARG A 331 2.95 -1.88 25.72
C ARG A 331 1.66 -2.70 25.54
N ASP A 332 0.51 -2.20 25.99
CA ASP A 332 -0.79 -2.91 25.90
C ASP A 332 -1.19 -3.28 24.47
N GLY A 333 -0.77 -2.49 23.47
CA GLY A 333 -1.08 -2.73 22.06
C GLY A 333 -0.03 -3.53 21.29
N LEU A 334 1.01 -4.04 21.97
CA LEU A 334 2.15 -4.69 21.31
C LEU A 334 1.73 -6.01 20.62
N SER A 335 0.94 -6.84 21.30
CA SER A 335 0.42 -8.10 20.75
C SER A 335 -0.35 -7.87 19.45
N VAL A 336 -1.16 -6.81 19.38
CA VAL A 336 -1.89 -6.44 18.16
C VAL A 336 -0.95 -6.14 17.00
N LEU A 337 0.13 -5.39 17.22
CA LEU A 337 1.11 -5.07 16.17
C LEU A 337 1.83 -6.34 15.68
N GLU A 338 2.28 -7.19 16.60
CA GLU A 338 2.96 -8.44 16.28
C GLU A 338 2.02 -9.43 15.56
N ASN A 339 0.75 -9.50 15.97
CA ASN A 339 -0.28 -10.33 15.35
C ASN A 339 -0.52 -9.99 13.87
N PHE A 340 -0.34 -8.73 13.46
CA PHE A 340 -0.35 -8.37 12.05
C PHE A 340 0.81 -9.03 11.29
N VAL A 341 2.01 -9.00 11.86
CA VAL A 341 3.20 -9.62 11.26
C VAL A 341 3.01 -11.13 11.13
N PHE A 342 2.65 -11.82 12.22
CA PHE A 342 2.46 -13.27 12.22
C PHE A 342 1.31 -13.74 11.31
N GLY A 343 0.26 -12.93 11.20
CA GLY A 343 -0.85 -13.20 10.28
C GLY A 343 -0.48 -13.03 8.80
N ASP A 344 0.56 -12.26 8.49
CA ASP A 344 1.05 -12.02 7.14
C ASP A 344 2.17 -13.00 6.73
N THR A 345 2.65 -13.86 7.64
CA THR A 345 3.62 -14.93 7.33
C THR A 345 2.91 -16.18 6.78
N PRO A 346 3.14 -16.60 5.52
CA PRO A 346 2.55 -17.83 4.99
C PRO A 346 3.09 -19.09 5.67
N GLU A 347 2.19 -20.06 5.93
CA GLU A 347 2.61 -21.42 6.33
C GLU A 347 3.23 -22.17 5.15
N LEU A 348 4.17 -23.07 5.44
CA LEU A 348 4.83 -23.88 4.40
C LEU A 348 3.82 -24.69 3.56
N SER A 349 2.77 -25.21 4.20
CA SER A 349 1.67 -25.92 3.52
C SER A 349 0.91 -25.02 2.54
N GLY A 350 0.67 -23.76 2.91
CA GLY A 350 0.03 -22.78 2.04
C GLY A 350 0.88 -22.45 0.82
N ILE A 351 2.20 -22.28 1.01
CA ILE A 351 3.13 -22.06 -0.11
C ILE A 351 3.15 -23.28 -1.04
N ARG A 352 3.21 -24.50 -0.49
CA ARG A 352 3.14 -25.73 -1.28
C ARG A 352 1.85 -25.82 -2.10
N ALA A 353 0.70 -25.49 -1.51
CA ALA A 353 -0.58 -25.50 -2.22
C ALA A 353 -0.57 -24.56 -3.45
N VAL A 354 0.06 -23.39 -3.35
CA VAL A 354 0.23 -22.48 -4.50
C VAL A 354 1.14 -23.09 -5.57
N LEU A 355 2.25 -23.71 -5.16
CA LEU A 355 3.19 -24.33 -6.07
C LEU A 355 2.63 -25.58 -6.76
N ASP A 356 1.83 -26.37 -6.05
CA ASP A 356 1.14 -27.55 -6.60
C ASP A 356 0.08 -27.14 -7.62
N ASP A 357 -0.70 -26.09 -7.33
CA ASP A 357 -1.67 -25.50 -8.26
C ASP A 357 -0.99 -24.99 -9.54
N LEU A 358 0.14 -24.29 -9.40
CA LEU A 358 0.96 -23.86 -10.53
C LEU A 358 1.53 -25.04 -11.33
N ARG A 359 2.09 -26.04 -10.66
CA ARG A 359 2.73 -27.19 -11.30
C ARG A 359 1.74 -28.03 -12.11
N ALA A 360 0.46 -28.05 -11.73
CA ALA A 360 -0.58 -28.75 -12.47
C ALA A 360 -0.77 -28.24 -13.91
N VAL A 361 -0.37 -26.99 -14.20
CA VAL A 361 -0.42 -26.38 -15.55
C VAL A 361 0.72 -26.87 -16.46
N GLY A 362 1.90 -27.10 -15.89
CA GLY A 362 3.11 -27.51 -16.62
C GLY A 362 3.82 -26.39 -17.38
N THR A 363 5.07 -26.64 -17.77
CA THR A 363 5.96 -25.70 -18.46
C THR A 363 5.38 -25.25 -19.81
N GLY A 364 5.39 -23.95 -20.08
CA GLY A 364 4.87 -23.34 -21.32
C GLY A 364 3.36 -23.11 -21.33
N GLY A 365 2.64 -23.55 -20.29
CA GLY A 365 1.21 -23.31 -20.14
C GLY A 365 0.86 -21.89 -19.66
N GLN A 366 -0.44 -21.62 -19.59
CA GLN A 366 -1.01 -20.41 -19.01
C GLN A 366 -1.70 -20.75 -17.71
N TRP A 367 -1.22 -20.18 -16.61
CA TRP A 367 -1.82 -20.30 -15.29
C TRP A 367 -2.77 -19.14 -15.06
N GLU A 368 -4.07 -19.43 -15.08
CA GLU A 368 -5.14 -18.49 -14.78
C GLU A 368 -5.49 -18.58 -13.29
N LEU A 369 -5.40 -17.46 -12.58
CA LEU A 369 -5.71 -17.44 -11.16
C LEU A 369 -6.58 -16.25 -10.77
N MET A 370 -7.55 -16.52 -9.91
CA MET A 370 -8.26 -15.50 -9.16
C MET A 370 -7.63 -15.37 -7.79
N LEU A 371 -7.07 -14.19 -7.50
CA LEU A 371 -6.27 -13.99 -6.29
C LEU A 371 -7.02 -14.31 -4.99
N GLY A 372 -8.33 -14.03 -4.94
CA GLY A 372 -9.17 -14.38 -3.79
C GLY A 372 -9.35 -15.89 -3.61
N GLN A 373 -9.53 -16.63 -4.71
CA GLN A 373 -9.68 -18.09 -4.66
C GLN A 373 -8.37 -18.78 -4.29
N LEU A 374 -7.25 -18.34 -4.87
CA LEU A 374 -5.93 -18.85 -4.52
C LEU A 374 -5.57 -18.54 -3.05
N SER A 375 -5.99 -17.37 -2.55
CA SER A 375 -5.87 -16.98 -1.13
C SER A 375 -6.67 -17.91 -0.21
N GLU A 376 -7.90 -18.27 -0.59
CA GLU A 376 -8.71 -19.25 0.15
C GLU A 376 -8.13 -20.67 0.09
N LEU A 377 -7.67 -21.11 -1.09
CA LEU A 377 -7.06 -22.43 -1.29
C LEU A 377 -5.79 -22.62 -0.45
N SER A 378 -4.91 -21.63 -0.51
CA SER A 378 -3.61 -21.67 0.17
C SER A 378 -3.66 -21.24 1.64
N ASN A 379 -4.80 -20.69 2.10
CA ASN A 379 -4.92 -20.01 3.40
C ASN A 379 -3.90 -18.86 3.59
N ILE A 380 -3.40 -18.27 2.50
CA ILE A 380 -2.47 -17.13 2.54
C ILE A 380 -3.26 -15.84 2.33
N ARG A 381 -3.08 -14.83 3.17
CA ARG A 381 -3.70 -13.51 2.95
C ARG A 381 -3.28 -12.91 1.61
N VAL A 382 -4.16 -12.11 1.02
CA VAL A 382 -3.99 -11.54 -0.33
C VAL A 382 -2.66 -10.80 -0.52
N LEU A 383 -2.21 -10.01 0.46
CA LEU A 383 -0.97 -9.24 0.33
C LEU A 383 0.29 -10.13 0.35
N PRO A 384 0.49 -11.03 1.34
CA PRO A 384 1.56 -12.03 1.30
C PRO A 384 1.51 -12.93 0.06
N LEU A 385 0.32 -13.27 -0.43
CA LEU A 385 0.18 -14.04 -1.66
C LEU A 385 0.70 -13.28 -2.88
N LYS A 386 0.44 -11.97 -2.99
CA LYS A 386 1.06 -11.13 -4.04
C LYS A 386 2.59 -11.12 -3.92
N THR A 387 3.12 -11.03 -2.70
CA THR A 387 4.57 -11.13 -2.47
C THR A 387 5.11 -12.45 -2.98
N LEU A 388 4.44 -13.56 -2.66
CA LEU A 388 4.80 -14.89 -3.14
C LEU A 388 4.82 -14.96 -4.68
N LEU A 389 3.78 -14.44 -5.35
CA LEU A 389 3.73 -14.41 -6.82
C LEU A 389 4.89 -13.60 -7.44
N VAL A 390 5.20 -12.44 -6.88
CA VAL A 390 6.37 -11.66 -7.34
C VAL A 390 7.68 -12.41 -7.13
N GLN A 391 7.83 -13.11 -6.01
CA GLN A 391 9.02 -13.92 -5.74
C GLN A 391 9.17 -15.07 -6.75
N LEU A 392 8.07 -15.64 -7.24
CA LEU A 392 8.08 -16.60 -8.35
C LEU A 392 8.45 -15.95 -9.68
N GLU A 393 7.96 -14.73 -9.96
CA GLU A 393 8.35 -13.98 -11.16
C GLU A 393 9.85 -13.65 -11.19
N LEU A 394 10.41 -13.17 -10.08
CA LEU A 394 11.83 -12.81 -9.97
C LEU A 394 12.76 -14.03 -10.09
N ARG A 395 12.27 -15.22 -9.73
CA ARG A 395 12.97 -16.49 -9.93
C ARG A 395 12.79 -17.05 -11.35
N GLY A 396 12.03 -16.38 -12.21
CA GLY A 396 11.80 -16.82 -13.59
C GLY A 396 10.88 -18.03 -13.70
N ILE A 397 10.03 -18.29 -12.69
CA ILE A 397 9.09 -19.43 -12.69
C ILE A 397 7.82 -19.06 -13.45
N ILE A 398 7.33 -17.82 -13.26
CA ILE A 398 6.13 -17.31 -13.93
C ILE A 398 6.38 -15.92 -14.53
N ALA A 399 5.57 -15.52 -15.51
CA ALA A 399 5.59 -14.16 -16.07
C ALA A 399 4.18 -13.62 -16.34
N PRO A 400 3.87 -12.37 -15.96
CA PRO A 400 2.53 -11.80 -16.11
C PRO A 400 2.23 -11.50 -17.58
N ARG A 401 1.07 -11.98 -18.06
CA ARG A 401 0.56 -11.72 -19.41
C ARG A 401 -0.47 -10.60 -19.40
N TYR A 402 -1.71 -10.96 -19.10
CA TYR A 402 -2.84 -10.04 -19.06
C TYR A 402 -3.73 -10.35 -17.87
N ALA A 403 -4.64 -9.43 -17.58
CA ALA A 403 -5.71 -9.64 -16.62
C ALA A 403 -7.04 -9.34 -17.32
N TYR A 404 -8.08 -10.09 -16.95
CA TYR A 404 -9.44 -9.88 -17.42
C TYR A 404 -10.42 -10.13 -16.28
N PHE A 405 -11.60 -9.53 -16.33
CA PHE A 405 -12.68 -9.85 -15.39
C PHE A 405 -13.35 -11.12 -15.85
N ALA A 406 -13.46 -12.17 -15.03
CA ALA A 406 -14.10 -13.42 -15.40
C ALA A 406 -15.62 -13.26 -15.54
N GLU A 407 -16.23 -12.43 -14.69
CA GLU A 407 -17.67 -12.22 -14.65
C GLU A 407 -18.02 -10.79 -15.07
N TYR A 408 -18.99 -10.66 -15.99
CA TYR A 408 -19.60 -9.38 -16.36
C TYR A 408 -21.07 -9.43 -16.02
N ARG A 409 -21.51 -8.46 -15.21
CA ARG A 409 -22.92 -8.26 -14.87
C ARG A 409 -23.39 -6.95 -15.44
N PHE A 410 -24.59 -6.90 -15.98
CA PHE A 410 -25.18 -5.66 -16.45
C PHE A 410 -26.63 -5.52 -16.00
N LYS A 411 -27.02 -4.29 -15.68
CA LYS A 411 -28.40 -3.89 -15.46
C LYS A 411 -28.84 -3.06 -16.65
N LEU A 412 -29.83 -3.55 -17.38
CA LEU A 412 -30.41 -2.80 -18.48
C LEU A 412 -31.19 -1.59 -17.93
N LEU A 413 -30.96 -0.42 -18.52
CA LEU A 413 -31.70 0.81 -18.24
C LEU A 413 -32.82 1.04 -19.26
N LEU A 414 -32.84 0.22 -20.32
CA LEU A 414 -33.87 0.15 -21.35
C LEU A 414 -34.52 -1.23 -21.36
N GLU A 415 -35.73 -1.33 -21.87
CA GLU A 415 -36.35 -2.63 -22.15
C GLU A 415 -35.62 -3.33 -23.32
N ASP A 416 -35.64 -4.66 -23.30
CA ASP A 416 -34.92 -5.52 -24.27
C ASP A 416 -35.26 -5.14 -25.71
N ASP A 417 -36.54 -5.03 -26.03
CA ASP A 417 -37.03 -4.69 -27.37
C ASP A 417 -36.54 -3.31 -27.83
N VAL A 418 -36.44 -2.35 -26.89
CA VAL A 418 -35.94 -1.01 -27.16
C VAL A 418 -34.43 -1.01 -27.41
N LEU A 419 -33.67 -1.86 -26.71
CA LEU A 419 -32.24 -2.05 -26.98
C LEU A 419 -32.02 -2.73 -28.33
N LEU A 420 -32.78 -3.80 -28.62
CA LEU A 420 -32.66 -4.57 -29.86
C LEU A 420 -33.05 -3.75 -31.09
N ALA A 421 -34.07 -2.89 -30.99
CA ALA A 421 -34.49 -2.00 -32.07
C ALA A 421 -33.42 -0.96 -32.48
N LYS A 422 -32.35 -0.78 -31.68
CA LYS A 422 -31.22 0.12 -32.03
C LYS A 422 -30.22 -0.53 -33.00
N PHE A 423 -30.39 -1.81 -33.33
CA PHE A 423 -29.48 -2.56 -34.18
C PHE A 423 -30.24 -3.27 -35.31
N GLU A 424 -29.55 -3.47 -36.44
CA GLU A 424 -30.07 -4.17 -37.60
C GLU A 424 -29.09 -5.28 -38.04
N GLY A 425 -29.61 -6.28 -38.75
CA GLY A 425 -28.82 -7.39 -39.31
C GLY A 425 -28.00 -8.17 -38.27
N GLU A 426 -26.75 -8.49 -38.61
CA GLU A 426 -25.84 -9.26 -37.75
C GLU A 426 -25.60 -8.63 -36.37
N ARG A 427 -25.64 -7.30 -36.27
CA ARG A 427 -25.46 -6.62 -34.98
C ARG A 427 -26.61 -6.89 -34.03
N ARG A 428 -27.85 -6.92 -34.55
CA ARG A 428 -29.03 -7.25 -33.76
C ARG A 428 -28.94 -8.68 -33.23
N GLN A 429 -28.64 -9.64 -34.11
CA GLN A 429 -28.47 -11.04 -33.73
C GLN A 429 -27.38 -11.22 -32.66
N PHE A 430 -26.29 -10.47 -32.76
CA PHE A 430 -25.23 -10.47 -31.76
C PHE A 430 -25.68 -9.93 -30.40
N VAL A 431 -26.48 -8.86 -30.36
CA VAL A 431 -27.05 -8.35 -29.09
C VAL A 431 -28.08 -9.32 -28.52
N GLU A 432 -28.92 -9.93 -29.36
CA GLU A 432 -29.86 -10.99 -28.95
C GLU A 432 -29.12 -12.16 -28.32
N ALA A 433 -28.00 -12.60 -28.92
CA ALA A 433 -27.14 -13.64 -28.36
C ALA A 433 -26.59 -13.28 -26.97
N ILE A 434 -26.12 -12.05 -26.77
CA ILE A 434 -25.64 -11.56 -25.47
C ILE A 434 -26.75 -11.64 -24.43
N LEU A 435 -27.96 -11.17 -24.76
CA LEU A 435 -29.10 -11.20 -23.84
C LEU A 435 -29.54 -12.63 -23.53
N ALA A 436 -29.60 -13.51 -24.55
CA ALA A 436 -30.00 -14.91 -24.39
C ALA A 436 -28.99 -15.74 -23.58
N SER A 437 -27.70 -15.43 -23.71
CA SER A 437 -26.61 -16.08 -22.95
C SER A 437 -26.39 -15.44 -21.58
N SER A 438 -27.31 -14.59 -21.11
CA SER A 438 -27.21 -13.92 -19.82
C SER A 438 -28.23 -14.46 -18.82
N ARG A 439 -27.76 -14.82 -17.62
CA ARG A 439 -28.60 -15.27 -16.51
C ARG A 439 -29.13 -14.08 -15.72
N ARG A 440 -30.44 -13.83 -15.77
CA ARG A 440 -31.09 -12.74 -15.04
C ARG A 440 -31.34 -13.06 -13.58
N ALA A 441 -30.85 -12.18 -12.70
CA ALA A 441 -31.09 -12.20 -11.26
C ALA A 441 -31.59 -10.81 -10.80
N ARG A 442 -32.91 -10.69 -10.60
CA ARG A 442 -33.60 -9.42 -10.32
C ARG A 442 -33.34 -8.38 -11.43
N THR A 443 -32.64 -7.30 -11.12
CA THR A 443 -32.32 -6.19 -12.03
C THR A 443 -31.01 -6.38 -12.78
N TRP A 444 -30.17 -7.32 -12.35
CA TRP A 444 -28.85 -7.56 -12.92
C TRP A 444 -28.82 -8.88 -13.69
N SER A 445 -28.16 -8.90 -14.84
CA SER A 445 -27.92 -10.08 -15.66
C SER A 445 -26.45 -10.43 -15.64
N THR A 446 -26.09 -11.68 -15.37
CA THR A 446 -24.70 -12.18 -15.46
C THR A 446 -24.49 -12.83 -16.81
N LEU A 447 -23.48 -12.38 -17.56
CA LEU A 447 -23.15 -12.94 -18.87
C LEU A 447 -22.37 -14.26 -18.76
N ASP A 448 -22.80 -15.27 -19.50
CA ASP A 448 -22.13 -16.56 -19.62
C ASP A 448 -21.32 -16.61 -20.93
N PHE A 449 -20.00 -16.36 -20.84
CA PHE A 449 -19.13 -16.33 -22.00
C PHE A 449 -18.93 -17.70 -22.66
N ASP A 450 -19.04 -18.78 -21.89
CA ASP A 450 -18.84 -20.14 -22.41
C ASP A 450 -20.03 -20.56 -23.27
N VAL A 451 -21.25 -20.23 -22.83
CA VAL A 451 -22.47 -20.41 -23.64
C VAL A 451 -22.40 -19.53 -24.89
N LEU A 452 -22.05 -18.26 -24.73
CA LEU A 452 -22.02 -17.32 -25.84
C LEU A 452 -20.95 -17.68 -26.89
N TYR A 453 -19.78 -18.16 -26.48
CA TYR A 453 -18.74 -18.63 -27.40
C TYR A 453 -19.17 -19.93 -28.10
N ARG A 454 -19.74 -20.88 -27.36
CA ARG A 454 -20.18 -22.18 -27.90
C ARG A 454 -21.33 -22.06 -28.90
N ASP A 455 -22.34 -21.26 -28.55
CA ASP A 455 -23.59 -21.22 -29.31
C ASP A 455 -23.55 -20.16 -30.43
N HIS A 456 -22.71 -19.13 -30.27
CA HIS A 456 -22.66 -17.99 -31.19
C HIS A 456 -21.26 -17.63 -31.71
N GLY A 457 -20.22 -18.38 -31.34
CA GLY A 457 -18.84 -18.14 -31.78
C GLY A 457 -18.28 -16.77 -31.36
N ALA A 458 -18.89 -16.13 -30.37
CA ALA A 458 -18.58 -14.76 -30.02
C ALA A 458 -17.34 -14.68 -29.12
N GLU A 459 -16.27 -14.06 -29.64
CA GLU A 459 -15.07 -13.83 -28.86
C GLU A 459 -15.33 -12.87 -27.68
N ARG A 460 -14.77 -13.22 -26.51
CA ARG A 460 -14.86 -12.43 -25.27
C ARG A 460 -14.58 -10.94 -25.49
N ALA A 461 -13.53 -10.61 -26.22
CA ALA A 461 -13.12 -9.23 -26.48
C ALA A 461 -14.18 -8.42 -27.25
N ARG A 462 -14.89 -9.05 -28.19
CA ARG A 462 -15.97 -8.42 -28.96
C ARG A 462 -17.19 -8.13 -28.09
N VAL A 463 -17.50 -9.05 -27.18
CA VAL A 463 -18.66 -8.96 -26.29
C VAL A 463 -18.47 -7.90 -25.22
N VAL A 464 -17.30 -7.89 -24.58
CA VAL A 464 -16.92 -6.84 -23.63
C VAL A 464 -17.00 -5.46 -24.29
N LYS A 465 -16.46 -5.32 -25.51
CA LYS A 465 -16.53 -4.06 -26.28
C LYS A 465 -17.97 -3.61 -26.55
N ALA A 466 -18.90 -4.54 -26.77
CA ALA A 466 -20.31 -4.19 -26.96
C ALA A 466 -20.98 -3.74 -25.67
N LEU A 467 -20.71 -4.42 -24.55
CA LEU A 467 -21.21 -4.04 -23.23
C LEU A 467 -20.69 -2.66 -22.80
N ASP A 468 -19.39 -2.38 -23.00
CA ASP A 468 -18.80 -1.07 -22.74
C ASP A 468 -19.50 0.02 -23.58
N TYR A 469 -19.72 -0.23 -24.87
CA TYR A 469 -20.45 0.68 -25.74
C TYR A 469 -21.89 0.94 -25.27
N PHE A 470 -22.59 -0.08 -24.76
CA PHE A 470 -23.94 0.09 -24.21
C PHE A 470 -23.92 0.94 -22.94
N GLN A 471 -22.90 0.79 -22.10
CA GLN A 471 -22.72 1.61 -20.90
C GLN A 471 -22.43 3.08 -21.26
N GLU A 472 -21.51 3.34 -22.19
CA GLU A 472 -21.17 4.70 -22.65
C GLU A 472 -22.39 5.44 -23.21
N ARG A 473 -23.32 4.71 -23.82
CA ARG A 473 -24.58 5.25 -24.34
C ARG A 473 -25.67 5.38 -23.27
N GLY A 474 -25.43 4.96 -22.04
CA GLY A 474 -26.40 4.97 -20.94
C GLY A 474 -27.54 3.97 -21.13
N TRP A 475 -27.34 2.90 -21.90
CA TRP A 475 -28.35 1.86 -22.13
C TRP A 475 -28.33 0.76 -21.08
N LEU A 476 -27.18 0.58 -20.43
CA LEU A 476 -27.01 -0.31 -19.29
C LEU A 476 -26.01 0.26 -18.30
N GLU A 477 -26.04 -0.29 -17.09
CA GLU A 477 -25.03 -0.14 -16.05
C GLU A 477 -24.21 -1.45 -16.02
N LEU A 478 -22.88 -1.37 -16.18
CA LEU A 478 -22.00 -2.53 -16.23
C LEU A 478 -21.20 -2.67 -14.93
N GLU A 479 -21.17 -3.87 -14.39
CA GLU A 479 -20.38 -4.24 -13.23
C GLU A 479 -19.48 -5.42 -13.62
N SER A 480 -18.17 -5.23 -13.55
CA SER A 480 -17.19 -6.29 -13.80
C SER A 480 -16.71 -6.87 -12.46
N LYS A 481 -16.72 -8.21 -12.34
CA LYS A 481 -16.32 -8.93 -11.12
C LYS A 481 -15.25 -9.97 -11.41
N GLN A 482 -14.59 -10.39 -10.34
CA GLN A 482 -13.65 -11.51 -10.36
C GLN A 482 -12.49 -11.30 -11.35
N MET A 483 -11.61 -10.35 -11.03
CA MET A 483 -10.38 -10.15 -11.81
C MET A 483 -9.53 -11.42 -11.78
N THR A 484 -9.31 -11.99 -12.96
CA THR A 484 -8.44 -13.14 -13.21
C THR A 484 -7.14 -12.63 -13.81
N GLU A 485 -6.03 -13.04 -13.22
CA GLU A 485 -4.69 -12.77 -13.71
C GLU A 485 -4.17 -14.01 -14.45
N VAL A 486 -3.58 -13.79 -15.62
CA VAL A 486 -2.98 -14.85 -16.42
C VAL A 486 -1.47 -14.71 -16.40
N TYR A 487 -0.80 -15.76 -15.95
CA TYR A 487 0.65 -15.90 -15.95
C TYR A 487 1.07 -16.97 -16.95
N ALA A 488 2.16 -16.75 -17.69
CA ALA A 488 2.83 -17.83 -18.38
C ALA A 488 3.72 -18.59 -17.39
N VAL A 489 3.69 -19.92 -17.45
CA VAL A 489 4.59 -20.78 -16.70
C VAL A 489 5.88 -20.92 -17.49
N LEU A 490 6.95 -20.29 -16.99
CA LEU A 490 8.26 -20.28 -17.65
C LEU A 490 9.07 -21.53 -17.30
N ASP A 491 8.99 -21.97 -16.04
CA ASP A 491 9.57 -23.20 -15.53
C ASP A 491 8.52 -23.90 -14.65
N GLY A 492 8.07 -25.08 -15.09
CA GLY A 492 7.14 -25.94 -14.36
C GLY A 492 7.79 -27.19 -13.77
N ASP A 493 9.09 -27.40 -13.99
CA ASP A 493 9.83 -28.60 -13.59
C ASP A 493 10.63 -28.39 -12.29
N PHE A 494 10.29 -27.36 -11.51
CA PHE A 494 10.92 -27.07 -10.23
C PHE A 494 10.56 -28.10 -9.14
N ASP A 495 11.49 -28.31 -8.21
CA ASP A 495 11.23 -29.08 -7.00
C ASP A 495 10.35 -28.26 -6.03
N VAL A 496 9.08 -28.64 -5.92
CA VAL A 496 8.08 -28.01 -5.04
C VAL A 496 8.56 -27.98 -3.60
N ALA A 497 9.19 -29.05 -3.10
CA ALA A 497 9.59 -29.12 -1.69
C ALA A 497 10.75 -28.17 -1.40
N ALA A 498 11.76 -28.14 -2.27
CA ALA A 498 12.91 -27.25 -2.14
C ALA A 498 12.47 -25.78 -2.28
N LEU A 499 11.73 -25.45 -3.34
CA LEU A 499 11.27 -24.09 -3.59
C LEU A 499 10.34 -23.58 -2.49
N ALA A 500 9.42 -24.42 -1.98
CA ALA A 500 8.57 -24.05 -0.85
C ALA A 500 9.40 -23.77 0.41
N GLY A 501 10.44 -24.56 0.66
CA GLY A 501 11.36 -24.36 1.79
C GLY A 501 12.07 -23.01 1.72
N ASP A 502 12.62 -22.68 0.55
CA ASP A 502 13.33 -21.41 0.31
C ASP A 502 12.40 -20.21 0.43
N LEU A 503 11.20 -20.27 -0.16
CA LEU A 503 10.20 -19.21 -0.06
C LEU A 503 9.70 -19.05 1.38
N HIS A 504 9.49 -20.15 2.10
CA HIS A 504 9.10 -20.09 3.51
C HIS A 504 10.20 -19.45 4.36
N ALA A 505 11.47 -19.84 4.18
CA ALA A 505 12.60 -19.24 4.88
C ALA A 505 12.71 -17.73 4.61
N HIS A 506 12.44 -17.29 3.37
CA HIS A 506 12.37 -15.88 3.02
C HIS A 506 11.27 -15.13 3.79
N PHE A 507 10.05 -15.66 3.85
CA PHE A 507 8.97 -15.05 4.64
C PHE A 507 9.27 -15.01 6.14
N ARG A 508 9.94 -16.05 6.69
CA ARG A 508 10.38 -16.08 8.10
C ARG A 508 11.44 -15.03 8.39
N ALA A 509 12.37 -14.81 7.47
CA ALA A 509 13.37 -13.74 7.60
C ALA A 509 12.72 -12.35 7.58
N HIS A 510 11.72 -12.15 6.72
CA HIS A 510 10.94 -10.91 6.68
C HIS A 510 10.15 -10.70 7.98
N GLU A 511 9.48 -11.73 8.51
CA GLU A 511 8.82 -11.68 9.83
C GLU A 511 9.77 -11.21 10.93
N ALA A 512 10.96 -11.82 11.04
CA ALA A 512 11.96 -11.43 12.04
C ALA A 512 12.41 -9.97 11.88
N SER A 513 12.56 -9.50 10.65
CA SER A 513 12.89 -8.09 10.36
C SER A 513 11.78 -7.14 10.82
N GLU A 514 10.51 -7.47 10.60
CA GLU A 514 9.38 -6.63 11.04
C GLU A 514 9.27 -6.56 12.56
N ILE A 515 9.46 -7.68 13.26
CA ILE A 515 9.52 -7.71 14.73
C ILE A 515 10.68 -6.84 15.24
N ALA A 516 11.86 -6.92 14.61
CA ALA A 516 13.00 -6.08 14.97
C ALA A 516 12.72 -4.57 14.79
N ARG A 517 11.89 -4.17 13.81
CA ARG A 517 11.47 -2.76 13.65
C ARG A 517 10.56 -2.29 14.77
N ILE A 518 9.64 -3.12 15.24
CA ILE A 518 8.80 -2.84 16.40
C ILE A 518 9.70 -2.62 17.63
N GLN A 519 10.68 -3.49 17.84
CA GLN A 519 11.65 -3.36 18.93
C GLN A 519 12.51 -2.09 18.82
N ALA A 520 12.97 -1.74 17.62
CA ALA A 520 13.72 -0.50 17.39
C ALA A 520 12.88 0.75 17.71
N MET A 521 11.58 0.73 17.38
CA MET A 521 10.63 1.79 17.70
C MET A 521 10.41 1.94 19.21
N LEU A 522 10.23 0.82 19.94
CA LEU A 522 10.19 0.84 21.40
C LEU A 522 11.49 1.39 22.00
N GLY A 523 12.64 0.95 21.47
CA GLY A 523 13.97 1.40 21.91
C GLY A 523 14.24 2.89 21.63
N LEU A 524 13.59 3.48 20.62
CA LEU A 524 13.58 4.92 20.39
C LEU A 524 12.77 5.65 21.48
N PHE A 525 11.56 5.18 21.79
CA PHE A 525 10.66 5.85 22.74
C PHE A 525 11.12 5.75 24.21
N GLU A 526 11.80 4.67 24.59
CA GLU A 526 12.38 4.48 25.93
C GLU A 526 13.83 4.99 26.04
N SER A 527 14.29 5.72 25.03
CA SER A 527 15.63 6.30 25.02
C SER A 527 15.86 7.26 26.19
N ARG A 528 17.07 7.18 26.78
CA ARG A 528 17.60 8.20 27.70
C ARG A 528 18.36 9.33 26.99
N GLU A 529 18.63 9.16 25.70
CA GLU A 529 19.24 10.18 24.84
C GLU A 529 18.17 10.97 24.09
N CYS A 530 18.54 12.14 23.55
CA CYS A 530 17.66 13.00 22.77
C CYS A 530 16.94 12.24 21.65
N LEU A 531 15.61 12.27 21.66
CA LEU A 531 14.77 11.57 20.68
C LEU A 531 15.03 12.06 19.25
N SER A 532 15.16 13.37 19.06
CA SER A 532 15.41 13.96 17.75
C SER A 532 16.78 13.55 17.18
N ARG A 533 17.81 13.45 18.03
CA ARG A 533 19.14 12.95 17.65
C ARG A 533 19.07 11.49 17.25
N ARG A 534 18.45 10.64 18.09
CA ARG A 534 18.34 9.20 17.79
C ARG A 534 17.51 8.91 16.54
N LEU A 535 16.42 9.65 16.33
CA LEU A 535 15.64 9.55 15.11
C LEU A 535 16.46 9.94 13.88
N ALA A 536 17.24 11.02 13.96
CA ALA A 536 18.13 11.43 12.87
C ALA A 536 19.21 10.38 12.58
N LEU A 537 19.88 9.86 13.62
CA LEU A 537 20.89 8.80 13.50
C LEU A 537 20.32 7.51 12.90
N TYR A 538 19.07 7.16 13.23
CA TYR A 538 18.39 6.00 12.64
C TYR A 538 18.32 6.08 11.11
N PHE A 539 18.19 7.30 10.56
CA PHE A 539 18.21 7.56 9.12
C PHE A 539 19.59 7.97 8.57
N GLY A 540 20.65 7.85 9.35
CA GLY A 540 22.02 8.19 8.94
C GLY A 540 22.33 9.70 8.94
N ASP A 541 21.52 10.52 9.60
CA ASP A 541 21.79 11.96 9.77
C ASP A 541 22.64 12.21 11.03
N GLU A 542 23.94 12.31 10.82
CA GLU A 542 24.93 12.62 11.87
C GLU A 542 25.03 14.11 12.22
N GLN A 543 24.32 15.00 11.51
CA GLN A 543 24.41 16.45 11.72
C GLN A 543 23.40 16.98 12.74
N ALA A 544 22.45 16.16 13.17
CA ALA A 544 21.47 16.54 14.18
C ALA A 544 22.15 16.92 15.53
N PRO A 545 21.64 17.91 16.27
CA PRO A 545 22.24 18.29 17.56
C PRO A 545 22.16 17.14 18.56
N GLU A 546 23.20 16.95 19.39
CA GLU A 546 23.22 15.95 20.46
C GLU A 546 22.07 16.13 21.45
N HIS A 547 21.73 17.40 21.74
CA HIS A 547 20.59 17.79 22.55
C HIS A 547 19.76 18.82 21.79
N CYS A 548 18.54 18.45 21.38
CA CYS A 548 17.66 19.37 20.67
C CYS A 548 17.01 20.43 21.58
N GLY A 549 17.00 20.22 22.90
CA GLY A 549 16.40 21.12 23.89
C GLY A 549 14.87 21.09 23.98
N HIS A 550 14.19 20.38 23.07
CA HIS A 550 12.72 20.46 22.94
C HIS A 550 11.98 19.12 22.90
N CYS A 551 12.65 17.97 22.81
CA CYS A 551 12.02 16.66 22.97
C CYS A 551 11.79 16.32 24.45
N SER A 552 10.90 15.37 24.75
CA SER A 552 10.57 14.98 26.13
C SER A 552 11.83 14.61 26.95
N VAL A 553 12.77 13.86 26.38
CA VAL A 553 14.04 13.51 27.05
C VAL A 553 14.88 14.75 27.39
N CYS A 554 15.05 15.68 26.44
CA CYS A 554 15.77 16.94 26.71
C CYS A 554 15.05 17.84 27.72
N ARG A 555 13.74 17.65 27.91
CA ARG A 555 12.93 18.29 28.96
C ARG A 555 12.97 17.54 30.30
N GLY A 556 13.78 16.48 30.42
CA GLY A 556 13.87 15.65 31.63
C GLY A 556 12.74 14.64 31.80
N GLN A 557 11.90 14.45 30.77
CA GLN A 557 10.75 13.54 30.77
C GLN A 557 11.11 12.26 29.98
N VAL A 558 11.95 11.42 30.57
CA VAL A 558 12.28 10.11 30.02
C VAL A 558 11.11 9.16 30.23
N ALA A 559 10.60 8.56 29.17
CA ALA A 559 9.46 7.64 29.25
C ALA A 559 9.91 6.23 29.68
N THR A 560 9.11 5.60 30.52
CA THR A 560 9.15 4.16 30.79
C THR A 560 7.77 3.62 30.45
N LEU A 561 7.65 2.79 29.43
CA LEU A 561 6.34 2.39 28.93
C LEU A 561 5.66 1.44 29.94
N PRO A 562 4.40 1.71 30.32
CA PRO A 562 3.63 0.79 31.14
C PRO A 562 3.58 -0.59 30.48
N GLN A 563 3.81 -1.62 31.29
CA GLN A 563 3.64 -3.01 30.87
C GLN A 563 2.15 -3.35 30.77
N PRO A 564 1.78 -4.31 29.91
CA PRO A 564 0.42 -4.83 29.89
C PRO A 564 0.06 -5.43 31.26
N PRO A 565 -1.25 -5.52 31.59
CA PRO A 565 -1.71 -6.23 32.77
C PRO A 565 -1.14 -7.65 32.82
N GLU A 566 -0.79 -8.13 34.01
CA GLU A 566 -0.29 -9.49 34.19
C GLU A 566 -1.39 -10.50 33.82
N LEU A 567 -1.06 -11.42 32.90
CA LEU A 567 -1.99 -12.43 32.40
C LEU A 567 -1.80 -13.75 33.16
N PRO A 568 -2.88 -14.50 33.45
CA PRO A 568 -2.77 -15.82 34.05
C PRO A 568 -1.92 -16.79 33.19
N PRO A 569 -1.06 -17.63 33.79
CA PRO A 569 -0.24 -18.58 33.03
C PRO A 569 -1.05 -19.51 32.13
N LEU A 570 -0.55 -19.76 30.92
CA LEU A 570 -1.19 -20.68 29.96
C LEU A 570 -1.18 -22.15 30.45
N SER A 571 -0.25 -22.52 31.32
CA SER A 571 -0.12 -23.90 31.85
C SER A 571 -1.36 -24.43 32.58
N GLY A 572 -2.23 -23.55 33.07
CA GLY A 572 -3.49 -23.91 33.72
C GLY A 572 -4.70 -24.00 32.77
N ARG A 573 -4.50 -23.76 31.46
CA ARG A 573 -5.57 -23.77 30.45
C ARG A 573 -5.55 -25.08 29.66
N ASP A 574 -6.73 -25.50 29.23
CA ASP A 574 -6.90 -26.67 28.35
C ASP A 574 -6.98 -26.20 26.89
N ALA A 575 -5.89 -26.41 26.15
CA ALA A 575 -5.81 -26.08 24.72
C ALA A 575 -6.84 -26.82 23.88
N GLU A 576 -7.08 -28.10 24.19
CA GLU A 576 -8.00 -28.94 23.43
C GLU A 576 -9.42 -28.44 23.62
N ALA A 577 -9.82 -28.13 24.86
CA ALA A 577 -11.14 -27.58 25.16
C ALA A 577 -11.36 -26.22 24.49
N LEU A 578 -10.36 -25.34 24.51
CA LEU A 578 -10.45 -24.02 23.86
C LEU A 578 -10.55 -24.11 22.33
N CYS A 579 -9.93 -25.12 21.73
CA CYS A 579 -9.89 -25.29 20.27
C CYS A 579 -10.92 -26.29 19.73
N ALA A 580 -11.62 -27.04 20.59
CA ALA A 580 -12.43 -28.20 20.19
C ALA A 580 -13.40 -27.90 19.04
N ALA A 581 -14.19 -26.83 19.18
CA ALA A 581 -15.17 -26.43 18.16
C ALA A 581 -14.50 -26.08 16.81
N PHE A 582 -13.30 -25.51 16.85
CA PHE A 582 -12.54 -25.19 15.66
C PHE A 582 -11.86 -26.41 15.05
N ILE A 583 -11.26 -27.28 15.87
CA ILE A 583 -10.64 -28.54 15.43
C ILE A 583 -11.66 -29.41 14.71
N GLU A 584 -12.84 -29.61 15.30
CA GLU A 584 -13.92 -30.40 14.69
C GLU A 584 -14.33 -29.81 13.33
N LYS A 585 -14.58 -28.50 13.29
CA LYS A 585 -15.01 -27.82 12.05
C LYS A 585 -13.93 -27.84 10.97
N HIS A 586 -12.67 -27.69 11.36
CA HIS A 586 -11.53 -27.79 10.45
C HIS A 586 -11.38 -29.21 9.90
N GLN A 587 -11.48 -30.24 10.76
CA GLN A 587 -11.41 -31.64 10.36
C GLN A 587 -12.54 -32.02 9.39
N GLN A 588 -13.77 -31.54 9.63
CA GLN A 588 -14.88 -31.70 8.70
C GLN A 588 -14.64 -31.03 7.35
N HIS A 589 -13.90 -29.91 7.32
CA HIS A 589 -13.60 -29.17 6.10
C HIS A 589 -12.41 -29.74 5.31
N ALA A 590 -11.31 -30.04 5.99
CA ALA A 590 -10.02 -30.35 5.38
C ALA A 590 -9.63 -31.84 5.49
N GLY A 591 -10.30 -32.62 6.34
CA GLY A 591 -10.02 -34.05 6.55
C GLY A 591 -8.83 -34.34 7.47
N TYR A 592 -8.18 -33.31 8.02
CA TYR A 592 -7.05 -33.44 8.95
C TYR A 592 -7.12 -32.38 10.07
N ARG A 593 -6.35 -32.61 11.14
CA ARG A 593 -6.26 -31.71 12.30
C ARG A 593 -5.51 -30.43 11.91
N PRO A 594 -5.96 -29.23 12.33
CA PRO A 594 -5.25 -27.98 12.07
C PRO A 594 -3.82 -28.00 12.65
N SER A 595 -2.90 -27.27 11.99
CA SER A 595 -1.54 -27.06 12.50
C SER A 595 -1.55 -26.23 13.79
N HIS A 596 -0.47 -26.30 14.58
CA HIS A 596 -0.34 -25.46 15.78
C HIS A 596 -0.41 -23.97 15.41
N GLU A 597 0.19 -23.56 14.29
CA GLU A 597 0.12 -22.20 13.79
C GLU A 597 -1.33 -21.76 13.49
N CYS A 598 -2.13 -22.64 12.87
CA CYS A 598 -3.54 -22.38 12.61
C CYS A 598 -4.35 -22.23 13.91
N LEU A 599 -4.06 -23.06 14.92
CA LEU A 599 -4.66 -22.96 16.26
C LEU A 599 -4.24 -21.67 16.98
N THR A 600 -2.95 -21.28 16.91
CA THR A 600 -2.47 -20.02 17.48
C THR A 600 -3.21 -18.83 16.87
N ARG A 601 -3.38 -18.81 15.54
CA ARG A 601 -4.13 -17.75 14.84
C ARG A 601 -5.58 -17.68 15.29
N PHE A 602 -6.22 -18.84 15.49
CA PHE A 602 -7.58 -18.91 16.01
C PHE A 602 -7.69 -18.30 17.41
N LEU A 603 -6.82 -18.71 18.33
CA LEU A 603 -6.82 -18.26 19.72
C LEU A 603 -6.43 -16.78 19.89
N CYS A 604 -5.49 -16.29 19.08
CA CYS A 604 -5.03 -14.90 19.09
C CYS A 604 -5.90 -13.97 18.22
N GLY A 605 -6.98 -14.48 17.61
CA GLY A 605 -7.90 -13.66 16.79
C GLY A 605 -7.34 -13.22 15.43
N VAL A 606 -6.23 -13.80 14.99
CA VAL A 606 -5.54 -13.48 13.73
C VAL A 606 -6.31 -14.07 12.56
N THR A 607 -7.20 -13.28 11.95
CA THR A 607 -8.07 -13.77 10.87
C THR A 607 -7.27 -14.17 9.62
N THR A 608 -7.50 -15.36 9.09
CA THR A 608 -6.99 -15.84 7.79
C THR A 608 -8.15 -16.19 6.83
N PRO A 609 -7.90 -16.41 5.53
CA PRO A 609 -8.95 -16.84 4.60
C PRO A 609 -9.72 -18.08 5.07
N LEU A 610 -9.00 -19.10 5.58
CA LEU A 610 -9.60 -20.30 6.15
C LEU A 610 -10.51 -20.00 7.34
N LEU A 611 -10.04 -19.18 8.30
CA LEU A 611 -10.83 -18.81 9.48
C LEU A 611 -12.11 -18.05 9.10
N THR A 612 -12.03 -17.17 8.11
CA THR A 612 -13.21 -16.48 7.57
C THR A 612 -14.19 -17.46 6.94
N LYS A 613 -13.70 -18.38 6.09
CA LYS A 613 -14.51 -19.41 5.42
C LYS A 613 -15.22 -20.32 6.42
N LEU A 614 -14.52 -20.69 7.49
CA LEU A 614 -15.06 -21.50 8.58
C LEU A 614 -15.88 -20.69 9.59
N LYS A 615 -16.12 -19.39 9.36
CA LYS A 615 -16.84 -18.51 10.30
C LYS A 615 -16.29 -18.61 11.73
N ALA A 616 -14.96 -18.69 11.87
CA ALA A 616 -14.29 -18.98 13.13
C ALA A 616 -14.61 -17.96 14.23
N ARG A 617 -14.90 -16.70 13.86
CA ARG A 617 -15.33 -15.63 14.78
C ARG A 617 -16.58 -15.95 15.60
N GLN A 618 -17.40 -16.91 15.14
CA GLN A 618 -18.63 -17.34 15.83
C GLN A 618 -18.38 -18.55 16.74
N LEU A 619 -17.20 -19.15 16.69
CA LEU A 619 -16.85 -20.32 17.48
C LEU A 619 -16.32 -19.90 18.85
N ALA A 620 -16.66 -20.69 19.86
CA ALA A 620 -16.04 -20.57 21.17
C ALA A 620 -14.51 -20.77 21.04
N GLY A 621 -13.74 -19.93 21.73
CA GLY A 621 -12.27 -19.97 21.71
C GLY A 621 -11.62 -18.98 20.72
N PHE A 622 -12.36 -18.46 19.73
CA PHE A 622 -11.78 -17.48 18.81
C PHE A 622 -11.41 -16.20 19.56
N ALA A 623 -10.19 -15.71 19.37
CA ALA A 623 -9.63 -14.54 20.07
C ALA A 623 -9.59 -14.69 21.62
N ALA A 624 -9.74 -15.91 22.17
CA ALA A 624 -9.73 -16.13 23.63
C ALA A 624 -8.40 -15.79 24.31
N LEU A 625 -7.31 -15.71 23.53
CA LEU A 625 -5.96 -15.35 23.96
C LEU A 625 -5.41 -14.16 23.16
N GLU A 626 -6.26 -13.24 22.69
CA GLU A 626 -5.83 -12.08 21.89
C GLU A 626 -4.88 -11.12 22.63
N ASP A 627 -4.97 -11.09 23.97
CA ASP A 627 -4.10 -10.27 24.83
C ASP A 627 -2.73 -10.92 25.08
N TYR A 628 -2.55 -12.22 24.79
CA TYR A 628 -1.30 -12.94 25.03
C TYR A 628 -0.31 -12.70 23.88
N PRO A 629 1.01 -12.68 24.16
CA PRO A 629 2.02 -12.70 23.12
C PRO A 629 1.85 -13.92 22.21
N TYR A 630 1.81 -13.69 20.89
CA TYR A 630 1.58 -14.76 19.91
C TYR A 630 2.58 -15.92 20.04
N ALA A 631 3.86 -15.60 20.25
CA ALA A 631 4.92 -16.59 20.42
C ALA A 631 4.68 -17.48 21.64
N GLU A 632 4.17 -16.92 22.75
CA GLU A 632 3.87 -17.68 23.96
C GLU A 632 2.72 -18.68 23.73
N VAL A 633 1.66 -18.25 23.05
CA VAL A 633 0.53 -19.12 22.69
C VAL A 633 0.96 -20.22 21.72
N ARG A 634 1.80 -19.89 20.73
CA ARG A 634 2.35 -20.86 19.78
C ARG A 634 3.21 -21.91 20.47
N ASP A 635 4.11 -21.48 21.34
CA ASP A 635 5.04 -22.37 22.02
C ASP A 635 4.28 -23.25 23.04
N TRP A 636 3.25 -22.70 23.72
CA TRP A 636 2.35 -23.46 24.58
C TRP A 636 1.58 -24.56 23.85
N LEU A 637 1.10 -24.31 22.62
CA LEU A 637 0.43 -25.32 21.80
C LEU A 637 1.38 -26.40 21.25
N ALA A 638 2.69 -26.17 21.31
CA ALA A 638 3.71 -27.11 20.82
C ALA A 638 4.19 -28.11 21.89
N VAL A 639 3.87 -27.87 23.16
CA VAL A 639 4.10 -28.77 24.30
C VAL A 639 2.94 -29.73 24.45
#